data_AF-A0A674MYU7-F1
#
_entry.id   AF-A0A674MYU7-F1
#
_cell.length_a   1.000
_cell.length_b   1.000
_cell.length_c   1.000
_cell.angle_alpha   90.00
_cell.angle_beta   90.00
_cell.angle_gamma   90.00
#
_symmetry.space_group_name_H-M   'P 1'
#
loop_
_entity.id
_entity.type
_entity.pdbx_description
1 polymer ?
#
loop_
_entity_poly.entity_id
_entity_poly.type
_entity_poly.pdbx_seq_one_letter_code
_entity_poly.pdbx_strand_id
1 'polypeptide(L)'
;MGHRFRLRSLLLTVVLSVLSLLPHSLLGSPGEETAAGRSPLLRRVKRGWVWNQFFVLEEYTGLEPLYIGKLHSDMDKGDGSIKYILTGEGAGTTFTIDDNTGDIHAIQRLDREMKAQYVLRAQARNRLTDRPLEPESEFIVKIQDINDNEPRFLDGPYWATVPEMSQIGTSVIQLTATDADDPTYGNSARVVYSILEGQPYFSVDAKTGVLRVSLADMDRETRENYSVVIQAKDMGGQMGGLAGTTTVNITLTDINDNPPMFDQRLYQMSIPEAAPMGSVVGRIWAKDRDIGINAEMRYSIIDGDGRDTFDVSTDPTNLFGIITVKKPLDFETKPSYTLKVEGANTQVDPLFHHHGPFKDVTIVHVSVEDVDEPPLFDSPGYYIELPEDAEIGTVVKTVSARDPDSANNTVRYSIERTNDLDKYFYIDITSGALMTVRTLDREEMSWHNITVLAMEMNNPSQIASVSVAIKITDVNDNPPSLTHYLEAYVCENAKAGQLIQMVTAVDVDEPQGGQHFYYSLAPEAANNPNFTLRDNQDNTAWVLTRRGGWSQQQQTVFHLPIIISDSEHTSTSTLTIRVCSCDHEGNVLSCNAEAYSLPASLSRGALIAILACIFVLLVMILLMLSLRTHRKKTFLCDEEENVHENIVRYDDEGGGEEDTEAFDIAAMWNPREAHHHPGKMRQDMLPEIESLSRYVPQACVLGGGGGDSSVHGYVLAKLLEADLDLCAPPYDSLQTYAYEGEGSVAESLSSLQSGTSNTDHEYDYLNDWGPRFRKLAEMYGVLEANSPPLW
;
A
#
# COMPACT_ATOMS: atom_id res chain seq x y z
N MET A 1 40.34 -63.84 -30.50
CA MET A 1 41.29 -62.93 -31.18
C MET A 1 41.61 -61.82 -30.18
N GLY A 2 42.81 -61.50 -29.71
CA GLY A 2 44.21 -61.93 -29.82
C GLY A 2 44.98 -60.88 -29.00
N HIS A 3 45.50 -61.23 -27.82
CA HIS A 3 46.90 -61.51 -27.51
C HIS A 3 47.89 -60.31 -27.37
N ARG A 4 48.55 -60.28 -26.19
CA ARG A 4 49.94 -59.88 -25.82
C ARG A 4 50.13 -58.48 -25.21
N PHE A 5 50.62 -58.33 -23.95
CA PHE A 5 51.92 -58.65 -23.28
C PHE A 5 53.08 -57.68 -23.55
N ARG A 6 53.55 -57.03 -22.46
CA ARG A 6 54.95 -56.74 -21.99
C ARG A 6 54.88 -55.52 -21.05
N LEU A 7 55.14 -55.55 -19.74
CA LEU A 7 56.22 -56.11 -18.91
C LEU A 7 57.62 -55.60 -19.28
N ARG A 8 58.18 -54.70 -18.46
CA ARG A 8 59.60 -54.66 -18.09
C ARG A 8 59.78 -54.16 -16.65
N SER A 9 60.31 -55.09 -15.85
CA SER A 9 61.00 -54.91 -14.57
C SER A 9 62.42 -54.38 -14.80
N LEU A 10 62.99 -53.66 -13.83
CA LEU A 10 64.36 -53.94 -13.37
C LEU A 10 64.56 -53.44 -11.91
N LEU A 11 64.87 -54.38 -11.02
CA LEU A 11 65.51 -54.17 -9.71
C LEU A 11 66.97 -53.68 -9.89
N LEU A 12 67.57 -53.01 -8.89
CA LEU A 12 68.44 -53.63 -7.86
C LEU A 12 69.32 -52.60 -7.09
N THR A 13 69.38 -52.78 -5.75
CA THR A 13 70.52 -52.57 -4.80
C THR A 13 71.11 -51.16 -4.55
N VAL A 14 71.66 -50.75 -3.40
CA VAL A 14 71.74 -51.15 -1.95
C VAL A 14 72.64 -50.06 -1.29
N VAL A 15 72.51 -49.88 0.03
CA VAL A 15 73.52 -49.39 1.03
C VAL A 15 73.12 -48.16 1.87
N LEU A 16 73.10 -48.40 3.18
CA LEU A 16 73.08 -47.51 4.34
C LEU A 16 74.22 -46.47 4.34
N SER A 17 73.99 -45.29 4.94
CA SER A 17 74.71 -44.88 6.17
C SER A 17 74.31 -43.51 6.69
N VAL A 18 74.28 -43.47 8.02
CA VAL A 18 74.00 -42.42 9.00
C VAL A 18 75.15 -41.39 9.07
N LEU A 19 74.87 -40.09 9.29
CA LEU A 19 75.29 -39.27 10.46
C LEU A 19 75.33 -37.74 10.19
N SER A 20 74.75 -37.02 11.17
CA SER A 20 75.16 -35.75 11.79
C SER A 20 75.39 -34.48 10.96
N LEU A 21 74.64 -33.43 11.35
CA LEU A 21 75.00 -32.03 11.18
C LEU A 21 75.16 -31.38 12.56
N LEU A 22 76.37 -30.93 12.87
CA LEU A 22 76.66 -29.83 13.81
C LEU A 22 77.64 -28.90 13.08
N PRO A 23 77.49 -27.56 13.19
CA PRO A 23 78.29 -26.64 12.41
C PRO A 23 79.63 -26.28 13.07
N HIS A 24 80.58 -25.98 12.20
CA HIS A 24 81.93 -25.52 12.41
C HIS A 24 82.04 -24.01 12.69
N SER A 25 83.23 -23.65 13.22
CA SER A 25 84.11 -22.52 12.89
C SER A 25 84.51 -21.74 14.16
N LEU A 26 85.75 -21.30 14.41
CA LEU A 26 86.87 -20.80 13.59
C LEU A 26 88.20 -21.07 14.36
N LEU A 27 89.22 -21.70 13.73
CA LEU A 27 90.38 -21.12 12.99
C LEU A 27 91.52 -20.53 13.85
N GLY A 28 92.72 -21.14 13.73
CA GLY A 28 94.02 -20.62 14.16
C GLY A 28 95.16 -21.63 13.92
N SER A 29 96.07 -21.32 13.00
CA SER A 29 97.09 -22.17 12.34
C SER A 29 98.38 -22.44 13.16
N PRO A 30 99.27 -23.38 12.72
CA PRO A 30 100.34 -23.96 13.54
C PRO A 30 101.73 -23.32 13.29
N GLY A 31 102.63 -23.44 14.29
CA GLY A 31 104.04 -23.08 14.18
C GLY A 31 104.91 -23.66 15.30
N GLU A 32 105.71 -24.66 14.92
CA GLU A 32 107.06 -25.07 15.37
C GLU A 32 107.51 -25.22 16.85
N GLU A 33 107.99 -26.45 17.10
CA GLU A 33 109.25 -26.85 17.77
C GLU A 33 109.48 -26.78 19.29
N THR A 34 109.70 -28.00 19.82
CA THR A 34 110.72 -28.46 20.80
C THR A 34 110.36 -28.69 22.27
N ALA A 35 110.73 -29.92 22.66
CA ALA A 35 111.28 -30.36 23.95
C ALA A 35 110.34 -30.70 25.13
N ALA A 36 110.29 -32.03 25.36
CA ALA A 36 110.46 -32.69 26.65
C ALA A 36 109.31 -32.68 27.69
N GLY A 37 108.72 -33.88 27.83
CA GLY A 37 108.61 -34.49 29.16
C GLY A 37 107.30 -34.31 29.92
N ARG A 38 106.38 -35.26 29.74
CA ARG A 38 105.70 -36.06 30.80
C ARG A 38 104.45 -36.71 30.21
N SER A 39 104.40 -38.03 30.26
CA SER A 39 103.17 -38.80 30.10
C SER A 39 102.10 -38.32 31.09
N PRO A 40 100.85 -38.04 30.66
CA PRO A 40 99.79 -37.75 31.61
C PRO A 40 99.43 -39.03 32.35
N LEU A 41 99.42 -38.94 33.68
CA LEU A 41 98.86 -39.96 34.56
C LEU A 41 97.41 -40.21 34.16
N LEU A 42 97.12 -41.41 33.64
CA LEU A 42 95.77 -41.92 33.45
C LEU A 42 95.09 -42.02 34.83
N ARG A 43 94.30 -41.02 35.21
CA ARG A 43 93.45 -41.08 36.40
C ARG A 43 92.17 -41.84 36.03
N ARG A 44 92.02 -43.04 36.60
CA ARG A 44 90.77 -43.80 36.50
C ARG A 44 89.68 -43.04 37.25
N VAL A 45 88.77 -42.38 36.52
CA VAL A 45 87.54 -41.81 37.10
C VAL A 45 86.56 -42.96 37.33
N LYS A 46 86.02 -43.06 38.55
CA LYS A 46 84.98 -44.03 38.92
C LYS A 46 83.79 -43.80 37.97
N ARG A 47 83.33 -44.84 37.25
CA ARG A 47 82.11 -44.73 36.45
C ARG A 47 80.95 -44.59 37.44
N GLY A 48 80.24 -43.46 37.40
CA GLY A 48 79.02 -43.28 38.19
C GLY A 48 77.93 -44.18 37.65
N TRP A 49 77.23 -44.89 38.54
CA TRP A 49 75.95 -45.51 38.20
C TRP A 49 74.92 -44.39 38.08
N VAL A 50 74.29 -44.27 36.92
CA VAL A 50 73.25 -43.28 36.64
C VAL A 50 71.90 -44.01 36.69
N TRP A 51 71.40 -44.30 37.88
CA TRP A 51 69.99 -44.64 38.08
C TRP A 51 69.32 -43.43 38.71
N ASN A 52 68.89 -42.50 37.85
CA ASN A 52 68.50 -41.16 38.28
C ASN A 52 66.98 -40.96 38.22
N GLN A 53 66.18 -42.02 38.33
CA GLN A 53 64.72 -41.91 38.30
C GLN A 53 64.09 -42.76 39.40
N PHE A 54 63.35 -42.11 40.28
CA PHE A 54 62.41 -42.77 41.20
C PHE A 54 61.00 -42.61 40.64
N PHE A 55 60.18 -43.65 40.76
CA PHE A 55 58.78 -43.64 40.38
C PHE A 55 57.93 -43.72 41.64
N VAL A 56 56.98 -42.82 41.79
CA VAL A 56 56.08 -42.75 42.94
C VAL A 56 54.68 -42.59 42.40
N LEU A 57 53.75 -43.46 42.79
CA LEU A 57 52.34 -43.28 42.46
C LEU A 57 51.85 -41.97 43.08
N GLU A 58 50.99 -41.24 42.36
CA GLU A 58 50.12 -40.29 43.05
C GLU A 58 49.20 -41.02 44.01
N GLU A 59 48.55 -40.31 44.93
CA GLU A 59 47.86 -40.85 46.12
C GLU A 59 48.74 -41.26 47.31
N TYR A 60 49.19 -40.22 48.01
CA TYR A 60 49.52 -40.32 49.44
C TYR A 60 48.59 -39.39 50.25
N THR A 61 47.87 -39.96 51.22
CA THR A 61 46.81 -39.29 51.99
C THR A 61 47.34 -38.33 53.09
N GLY A 62 48.66 -38.19 53.24
CA GLY A 62 49.26 -37.17 54.11
C GLY A 62 49.41 -37.54 55.60
N LEU A 63 49.15 -38.80 56.00
CA LEU A 63 49.17 -39.19 57.42
C LEU A 63 50.53 -39.75 57.92
N GLU A 64 51.27 -40.54 57.13
CA GLU A 64 52.63 -41.04 57.46
C GLU A 64 53.65 -40.89 56.30
N PRO A 65 54.80 -40.22 56.44
CA PRO A 65 55.68 -39.89 55.31
C PRO A 65 55.91 -41.07 54.34
N LEU A 66 55.65 -40.88 53.05
CA LEU A 66 55.76 -41.95 52.05
C LEU A 66 57.24 -42.18 51.69
N TYR A 67 57.78 -43.36 51.98
CA TYR A 67 59.15 -43.72 51.61
C TYR A 67 59.29 -43.88 50.08
N ILE A 68 60.20 -43.12 49.48
CA ILE A 68 60.43 -43.07 48.02
C ILE A 68 61.67 -43.89 47.64
N GLY A 69 62.68 -43.87 48.50
CA GLY A 69 63.96 -44.48 48.23
C GLY A 69 65.00 -44.08 49.24
N LYS A 70 66.21 -44.59 49.06
CA LYS A 70 67.33 -44.34 49.97
C LYS A 70 68.56 -43.97 49.19
N LEU A 71 69.18 -42.88 49.61
CA LEU A 71 70.51 -42.51 49.17
C LEU A 71 71.55 -43.15 50.10
N HIS A 72 72.59 -43.73 49.51
CA HIS A 72 73.65 -44.34 50.27
C HIS A 72 75.00 -44.08 49.59
N SER A 73 76.00 -43.66 50.36
CA SER A 73 77.38 -43.54 49.91
C SER A 73 78.17 -44.77 50.34
N ASP A 74 79.03 -45.30 49.47
CA ASP A 74 79.94 -46.40 49.84
C ASP A 74 81.07 -45.96 50.79
N MET A 75 81.17 -44.66 51.09
CA MET A 75 82.02 -44.12 52.16
C MET A 75 81.36 -44.19 53.54
N ASP A 76 80.06 -44.51 53.62
CA ASP A 76 79.32 -44.61 54.87
C ASP A 76 79.64 -45.93 55.58
N LYS A 77 80.31 -45.84 56.72
CA LYS A 77 80.70 -46.99 57.55
C LYS A 77 79.65 -47.35 58.60
N GLY A 78 78.51 -46.67 58.61
CA GLY A 78 77.48 -46.83 59.65
C GLY A 78 77.89 -46.26 61.01
N ASP A 79 78.93 -45.43 61.05
CA ASP A 79 79.44 -44.77 62.27
C ASP A 79 78.85 -43.36 62.48
N GLY A 80 77.90 -42.95 61.64
CA GLY A 80 77.26 -41.63 61.68
C GLY A 80 78.16 -40.49 61.19
N SER A 81 79.31 -40.79 60.59
CA SER A 81 80.26 -39.77 60.12
C SER A 81 79.79 -38.99 58.88
N ILE A 82 78.74 -39.48 58.20
CA ILE A 82 78.17 -38.89 57.00
C ILE A 82 76.82 -38.23 57.31
N LYS A 83 76.55 -37.14 56.60
CA LYS A 83 75.28 -36.44 56.57
C LYS A 83 74.77 -36.38 55.13
N TYR A 84 73.56 -36.85 54.88
CA TYR A 84 72.91 -36.74 53.58
C TYR A 84 72.09 -35.44 53.50
N ILE A 85 72.18 -34.75 52.36
CA ILE A 85 71.49 -33.49 52.11
C ILE A 85 70.74 -33.60 50.78
N LEU A 86 69.48 -33.15 50.78
CA LEU A 86 68.62 -33.06 49.62
C LEU A 86 68.38 -31.58 49.27
N THR A 87 68.55 -31.23 48.01
CA THR A 87 68.36 -29.90 47.42
C THR A 87 67.56 -30.04 46.12
N GLY A 88 67.07 -28.93 45.55
CA GLY A 88 66.29 -28.92 44.31
C GLY A 88 64.80 -28.69 44.53
N GLU A 89 63.98 -29.11 43.57
CA GLU A 89 62.55 -28.76 43.53
C GLU A 89 61.74 -29.54 44.57
N GLY A 90 61.12 -28.84 45.52
CA GLY A 90 60.32 -29.47 46.57
C GLY A 90 61.14 -30.08 47.72
N ALA A 91 62.46 -29.90 47.73
CA ALA A 91 63.30 -30.33 48.85
C ALA A 91 63.00 -29.52 50.12
N GLY A 92 62.71 -30.20 51.23
CA GLY A 92 62.33 -29.61 52.52
C GLY A 92 60.85 -29.25 52.66
N THR A 93 60.09 -29.19 51.56
CA THR A 93 58.64 -28.88 51.57
C THR A 93 57.78 -30.07 51.18
N THR A 94 58.14 -30.75 50.09
CA THR A 94 57.41 -31.88 49.51
C THR A 94 58.17 -33.18 49.75
N PHE A 95 59.51 -33.14 49.67
CA PHE A 95 60.41 -34.26 49.90
C PHE A 95 61.41 -33.95 51.03
N THR A 96 61.61 -34.88 51.93
CA THR A 96 62.62 -34.80 53.00
C THR A 96 63.56 -35.98 52.93
N ILE A 97 64.77 -35.81 53.45
CA ILE A 97 65.76 -36.89 53.59
C ILE A 97 66.15 -36.99 55.06
N ASP A 98 66.19 -38.22 55.60
CA ASP A 98 66.81 -38.46 56.90
C ASP A 98 68.32 -38.28 56.77
N ASP A 99 68.89 -37.38 57.56
CA ASP A 99 70.28 -36.99 57.43
C ASP A 99 71.27 -38.08 57.88
N ASN A 100 70.82 -39.07 58.66
CA ASN A 100 71.61 -40.19 59.17
C ASN A 100 71.44 -41.43 58.28
N THR A 101 70.21 -41.76 57.91
CA THR A 101 69.94 -42.99 57.16
C THR A 101 70.02 -42.78 55.66
N GLY A 102 69.74 -41.57 55.16
CA GLY A 102 69.62 -41.28 53.73
C GLY A 102 68.27 -41.67 53.14
N ASP A 103 67.29 -42.03 53.97
CA ASP A 103 65.93 -42.40 53.52
C ASP A 103 65.15 -41.14 53.10
N ILE A 104 64.63 -41.14 51.87
CA ILE A 104 63.88 -40.04 51.27
C ILE A 104 62.39 -40.31 51.40
N HIS A 105 61.65 -39.34 51.92
CA HIS A 105 60.20 -39.43 52.10
C HIS A 105 59.48 -38.27 51.42
N ALA A 106 58.29 -38.53 50.86
CA ALA A 106 57.32 -37.49 50.54
C ALA A 106 56.50 -37.16 51.78
N ILE A 107 56.39 -35.87 52.10
CA ILE A 107 55.66 -35.34 53.25
C ILE A 107 54.40 -34.57 52.87
N GLN A 108 54.13 -34.44 51.56
CA GLN A 108 52.92 -33.84 51.01
C GLN A 108 52.26 -34.82 50.03
N ARG A 109 50.95 -34.63 49.79
CA ARG A 109 50.24 -35.35 48.73
C ARG A 109 50.86 -34.99 47.38
N LEU A 110 51.13 -36.01 46.59
CA LEU A 110 51.60 -35.88 45.22
C LEU A 110 50.40 -36.05 44.28
N ASP A 111 50.36 -35.22 43.26
CA ASP A 111 49.31 -35.09 42.26
C ASP A 111 50.03 -34.75 40.94
N ARG A 112 49.90 -35.64 39.95
CA ARG A 112 50.61 -35.58 38.67
C ARG A 112 50.04 -34.47 37.80
N GLU A 113 48.72 -34.26 37.82
CA GLU A 113 48.01 -33.21 37.08
C GLU A 113 48.47 -31.82 37.54
N MET A 114 48.83 -31.69 38.82
CA MET A 114 49.49 -30.50 39.33
C MET A 114 50.98 -30.45 38.95
N LYS A 115 51.74 -31.55 39.16
CA LYS A 115 53.16 -31.62 38.80
C LYS A 115 53.67 -33.05 38.58
N ALA A 116 53.87 -33.41 37.31
CA ALA A 116 54.26 -34.77 36.89
C ALA A 116 55.69 -35.21 37.25
N GLN A 117 56.63 -34.28 37.50
CA GLN A 117 58.00 -34.65 37.86
C GLN A 117 58.72 -33.58 38.69
N TYR A 118 59.65 -34.03 39.53
CA TYR A 118 60.50 -33.20 40.36
C TYR A 118 61.97 -33.50 40.10
N VAL A 119 62.78 -32.48 39.92
CA VAL A 119 64.24 -32.61 39.78
C VAL A 119 64.90 -32.29 41.12
N LEU A 120 65.46 -33.32 41.73
CA LEU A 120 66.13 -33.25 43.03
C LEU A 120 67.62 -33.52 42.88
N ARG A 121 68.38 -32.99 43.83
CA ARG A 121 69.82 -33.17 43.91
C ARG A 121 70.16 -33.65 45.30
N ALA A 122 71.09 -34.58 45.41
CA ALA A 122 71.54 -35.03 46.70
C ALA A 122 73.05 -35.12 46.79
N GLN A 123 73.56 -34.89 48.01
CA GLN A 123 74.98 -34.86 48.31
C GLN A 123 75.26 -35.47 49.68
N ALA A 124 76.27 -36.33 49.75
CA ALA A 124 76.81 -36.85 51.01
C ALA A 124 77.97 -35.97 51.48
N ARG A 125 77.86 -35.43 52.71
CA ARG A 125 78.89 -34.59 53.33
C ARG A 125 79.41 -35.21 54.62
N ASN A 126 80.63 -34.86 55.00
CA ASN A 126 81.18 -35.26 56.28
C ASN A 126 80.53 -34.43 57.41
N ARG A 127 79.98 -35.10 58.42
CA ARG A 127 79.18 -34.46 59.48
C ARG A 127 79.96 -33.45 60.34
N LEU A 128 81.27 -33.65 60.53
CA LEU A 128 82.12 -32.78 61.36
C LEU A 128 82.74 -31.61 60.60
N THR A 129 83.05 -31.82 59.31
CA THR A 129 83.80 -30.83 58.50
C THR A 129 82.96 -30.16 57.42
N ASP A 130 81.73 -30.62 57.21
CA ASP A 130 80.79 -30.24 56.15
C ASP A 130 81.39 -30.32 54.72
N ARG A 131 82.48 -31.06 54.57
CA ARG A 131 83.13 -31.26 53.27
C ARG A 131 82.33 -32.28 52.45
N PRO A 132 82.10 -32.03 51.15
CA PRO A 132 81.46 -33.00 50.27
C PRO A 132 82.36 -34.23 50.14
N LEU A 133 81.81 -35.39 50.50
CA LEU A 133 82.49 -36.68 50.38
C LEU A 133 82.25 -37.28 48.99
N GLU A 134 81.05 -37.06 48.44
CA GLU A 134 80.65 -37.44 47.10
C GLU A 134 80.23 -36.21 46.28
N PRO A 135 80.35 -36.25 44.94
CA PRO A 135 79.79 -35.19 44.09
C PRO A 135 78.27 -35.13 44.23
N GLU A 136 77.70 -33.95 43.97
CA GLU A 136 76.25 -33.79 43.92
C GLU A 136 75.68 -34.62 42.75
N SER A 137 74.63 -35.39 43.03
CA SER A 137 73.96 -36.26 42.05
C SER A 137 72.52 -35.80 41.84
N GLU A 138 72.16 -35.53 40.59
CA GLU A 138 70.80 -35.15 40.19
C GLU A 138 69.97 -36.40 39.87
N PHE A 139 68.76 -36.45 40.40
CA PHE A 139 67.77 -37.48 40.11
C PHE A 139 66.37 -36.88 39.96
N ILE A 140 65.53 -37.58 39.22
CA ILE A 140 64.17 -37.17 38.91
C ILE A 140 63.22 -38.08 39.69
N VAL A 141 62.27 -37.49 40.39
CA VAL A 141 61.12 -38.21 40.92
C VAL A 141 59.99 -38.01 39.92
N LYS A 142 59.61 -39.09 39.23
CA LYS A 142 58.46 -39.10 38.31
C LYS A 142 57.23 -39.59 39.06
N ILE A 143 56.16 -38.81 38.97
CA ILE A 143 54.88 -39.20 39.53
C ILE A 143 54.18 -40.10 38.52
N GLN A 144 53.78 -41.30 38.96
CA GLN A 144 53.01 -42.25 38.16
C GLN A 144 51.53 -41.96 38.34
N ASP A 145 50.87 -41.92 37.19
CA ASP A 145 49.45 -41.66 37.02
C ASP A 145 48.56 -42.74 37.65
N ILE A 146 47.47 -42.30 38.25
CA ILE A 146 46.30 -43.07 38.68
C ILE A 146 45.09 -42.46 38.00
N ASN A 147 44.15 -43.30 37.57
CA ASN A 147 42.96 -42.85 36.88
C ASN A 147 41.94 -42.21 37.86
N ASP A 148 42.20 -40.97 38.28
CA ASP A 148 41.39 -40.23 39.25
C ASP A 148 40.62 -39.05 38.64
N ASN A 149 40.82 -38.76 37.35
CA ASN A 149 40.02 -37.80 36.60
C ASN A 149 39.09 -38.49 35.60
N GLU A 150 37.83 -38.07 35.56
CA GLU A 150 36.90 -38.54 34.55
C GLU A 150 36.97 -37.70 33.26
N PRO A 151 36.67 -38.29 32.08
CA PRO A 151 36.58 -37.56 30.84
C PRO A 151 35.52 -36.45 30.92
N ARG A 152 35.90 -35.22 30.57
CA ARG A 152 34.98 -34.08 30.55
C ARG A 152 34.73 -33.60 29.13
N PHE A 153 33.47 -33.33 28.79
CA PHE A 153 33.10 -32.64 27.55
C PHE A 153 33.31 -31.13 27.70
N LEU A 154 33.78 -30.46 26.65
CA LEU A 154 34.14 -29.05 26.71
C LEU A 154 32.92 -28.11 26.71
N ASP A 155 31.93 -28.36 25.84
CA ASP A 155 30.84 -27.40 25.53
C ASP A 155 29.42 -27.99 25.72
N GLY A 156 29.23 -28.95 26.64
CA GLY A 156 27.94 -29.62 26.85
C GLY A 156 26.92 -28.76 27.64
N PRO A 157 25.60 -28.81 27.30
CA PRO A 157 24.93 -29.63 26.28
C PRO A 157 25.14 -29.11 24.85
N TYR A 158 25.10 -30.01 23.86
CA TYR A 158 25.35 -29.70 22.45
C TYR A 158 24.04 -29.60 21.65
N TRP A 159 24.02 -28.73 20.63
CA TRP A 159 22.95 -28.63 19.64
C TRP A 159 23.49 -28.91 18.24
N ALA A 160 22.74 -29.68 17.47
CA ALA A 160 23.07 -29.99 16.08
C ALA A 160 21.82 -30.01 15.21
N THR A 161 22.01 -29.75 13.93
CA THR A 161 20.96 -29.85 12.91
C THR A 161 21.35 -30.90 11.88
N VAL A 162 20.37 -31.63 11.36
CA VAL A 162 20.58 -32.56 10.26
C VAL A 162 19.33 -32.56 9.36
N PRO A 163 19.46 -32.55 8.03
CA PRO A 163 18.31 -32.68 7.16
C PRO A 163 17.56 -33.98 7.43
N GLU A 164 16.24 -33.94 7.35
CA GLU A 164 15.45 -35.17 7.33
C GLU A 164 15.76 -36.04 6.11
N MET A 165 15.33 -37.30 6.13
CA MET A 165 15.65 -38.29 5.09
C MET A 165 17.15 -38.41 4.77
N SER A 166 18.03 -37.96 5.67
CA SER A 166 19.47 -38.02 5.50
C SER A 166 19.94 -39.45 5.33
N GLN A 167 20.88 -39.66 4.40
CA GLN A 167 21.43 -40.98 4.13
C GLN A 167 22.19 -41.53 5.35
N ILE A 168 22.15 -42.85 5.52
CA ILE A 168 22.90 -43.54 6.57
C ILE A 168 24.39 -43.21 6.45
N GLY A 169 25.00 -42.82 7.56
CA GLY A 169 26.41 -42.41 7.66
C GLY A 169 26.65 -40.91 7.58
N THR A 170 25.62 -40.09 7.31
CA THR A 170 25.72 -38.62 7.33
C THR A 170 26.20 -38.13 8.69
N SER A 171 27.21 -37.25 8.70
CA SER A 171 27.81 -36.71 9.92
C SER A 171 26.93 -35.59 10.48
N VAL A 172 26.59 -35.65 11.76
CA VAL A 172 25.75 -34.68 12.46
C VAL A 172 26.62 -33.67 13.22
N ILE A 173 27.44 -34.16 14.14
CA ILE A 173 28.35 -33.34 14.97
C ILE A 173 29.54 -34.19 15.41
N GLN A 174 30.69 -33.55 15.67
CA GLN A 174 31.84 -34.19 16.29
C GLN A 174 31.98 -33.73 17.75
N LEU A 175 31.95 -34.69 18.67
CA LEU A 175 32.07 -34.45 20.10
C LEU A 175 33.51 -34.67 20.54
N THR A 176 33.97 -33.83 21.46
CA THR A 176 35.30 -33.95 22.05
C THR A 176 35.19 -33.94 23.57
N ALA A 177 35.66 -35.02 24.18
CA ALA A 177 35.91 -35.12 25.61
C ALA A 177 37.42 -35.18 25.85
N THR A 178 37.86 -34.52 26.92
CA THR A 178 39.25 -34.47 27.35
C THR A 178 39.37 -35.09 28.72
N ASP A 179 40.41 -35.89 28.91
CA ASP A 179 40.77 -36.49 30.19
C ASP A 179 42.09 -35.88 30.65
N ALA A 180 42.23 -35.63 31.96
CA ALA A 180 43.40 -34.98 32.52
C ALA A 180 44.56 -35.97 32.77
N ASP A 181 44.26 -37.26 32.86
CA ASP A 181 45.21 -38.32 33.20
C ASP A 181 46.25 -38.55 32.09
N ASP A 182 47.26 -39.40 32.34
CA ASP A 182 48.29 -39.73 31.35
C ASP A 182 47.77 -40.69 30.27
N PRO A 183 47.79 -40.33 28.98
CA PRO A 183 47.35 -41.24 27.91
C PRO A 183 48.32 -42.39 27.65
N THR A 184 49.55 -42.31 28.16
CA THR A 184 50.61 -43.31 27.93
C THR A 184 50.70 -44.38 29.00
N TYR A 185 50.19 -44.09 30.21
CA TYR A 185 50.18 -45.01 31.34
C TYR A 185 48.81 -45.67 31.46
N GLY A 186 48.75 -47.00 31.48
CA GLY A 186 47.50 -47.74 31.72
C GLY A 186 46.36 -47.60 30.69
N ASN A 187 46.49 -46.72 29.69
CA ASN A 187 45.38 -46.16 28.91
C ASN A 187 44.42 -45.28 29.74
N SER A 188 44.83 -44.71 30.88
CA SER A 188 43.97 -43.93 31.79
C SER A 188 43.19 -42.87 30.99
N ALA A 189 43.87 -41.93 30.33
CA ALA A 189 43.20 -40.90 29.52
C ALA A 189 42.69 -41.34 28.13
N ARG A 190 42.61 -42.65 27.82
CA ARG A 190 42.12 -43.12 26.52
C ARG A 190 40.59 -43.20 26.51
N VAL A 191 39.96 -42.17 25.97
CA VAL A 191 38.51 -42.07 25.88
C VAL A 191 37.92 -42.93 24.75
N VAL A 192 36.79 -43.58 25.05
CA VAL A 192 35.91 -44.26 24.10
C VAL A 192 34.50 -43.68 24.22
N TYR A 193 33.92 -43.29 23.09
CA TYR A 193 32.56 -42.75 23.02
C TYR A 193 31.53 -43.86 22.82
N SER A 194 30.39 -43.74 23.50
CA SER A 194 29.24 -44.62 23.32
C SER A 194 27.93 -43.87 23.57
N ILE A 195 26.84 -44.32 22.93
CA ILE A 195 25.50 -43.81 23.24
C ILE A 195 25.01 -44.54 24.49
N LEU A 196 24.73 -43.78 25.54
CA LEU A 196 24.19 -44.31 26.80
C LEU A 196 22.66 -44.42 26.72
N GLU A 197 22.02 -43.35 26.25
CA GLU A 197 20.56 -43.28 26.09
C GLU A 197 20.24 -42.57 24.77
N GLY A 198 19.27 -43.07 24.02
CA GLY A 198 18.88 -42.49 22.75
C GLY A 198 18.10 -43.47 21.87
N GLN A 199 17.45 -42.93 20.85
CA GLN A 199 16.78 -43.72 19.83
C GLN A 199 17.80 -44.31 18.82
N PRO A 200 17.49 -45.41 18.12
CA PRO A 200 18.44 -46.09 17.23
C PRO A 200 18.76 -45.32 15.93
N TYR A 201 18.28 -44.08 15.78
CA TYR A 201 18.51 -43.24 14.60
C TYR A 201 19.94 -42.72 14.49
N PHE A 202 20.72 -42.74 15.58
CA PHE A 202 22.09 -42.22 15.61
C PHE A 202 23.09 -43.27 16.07
N SER A 203 24.32 -43.14 15.59
CA SER A 203 25.48 -43.94 15.98
C SER A 203 26.67 -43.02 16.24
N VAL A 204 27.50 -43.33 17.22
CA VAL A 204 28.72 -42.56 17.52
C VAL A 204 29.95 -43.38 17.19
N ASP A 205 30.91 -42.79 16.50
CA ASP A 205 32.23 -43.41 16.31
C ASP A 205 32.97 -43.45 17.64
N ALA A 206 33.28 -44.66 18.09
CA ALA A 206 33.90 -44.93 19.39
C ALA A 206 35.25 -44.24 19.60
N LYS A 207 35.98 -43.88 18.54
CA LYS A 207 37.32 -43.27 18.63
C LYS A 207 37.30 -41.79 18.32
N THR A 208 36.51 -41.38 17.33
CA THR A 208 36.54 -39.99 16.84
C THR A 208 35.46 -39.11 17.46
N GLY A 209 34.47 -39.69 18.15
CA GLY A 209 33.35 -38.95 18.75
C GLY A 209 32.39 -38.36 17.71
N VAL A 210 32.48 -38.79 16.44
CA VAL A 210 31.60 -38.31 15.36
C VAL A 210 30.26 -39.02 15.45
N LEU A 211 29.20 -38.25 15.68
CA LEU A 211 27.82 -38.71 15.65
C LEU A 211 27.32 -38.76 14.20
N ARG A 212 26.76 -39.90 13.79
CA ARG A 212 26.27 -40.16 12.44
C ARG A 212 24.85 -40.69 12.45
N VAL A 213 24.14 -40.43 11.36
CA VAL A 213 22.84 -41.03 11.07
C VAL A 213 23.00 -42.55 10.89
N SER A 214 22.17 -43.33 11.56
CA SER A 214 22.16 -44.80 11.54
C SER A 214 20.92 -45.38 10.85
N LEU A 215 19.81 -44.65 10.86
CA LEU A 215 18.56 -45.01 10.18
C LEU A 215 18.09 -43.85 9.30
N ALA A 216 17.49 -44.16 8.15
CA ALA A 216 17.15 -43.18 7.12
C ALA A 216 15.69 -42.71 7.16
N ASP A 217 14.86 -43.25 8.05
CA ASP A 217 13.42 -42.98 8.20
C ASP A 217 13.13 -41.84 9.20
N MET A 218 14.08 -40.92 9.36
CA MET A 218 13.87 -39.70 10.12
C MET A 218 13.09 -38.70 9.27
N ASP A 219 11.97 -38.24 9.82
CA ASP A 219 10.93 -37.46 9.15
C ASP A 219 10.45 -36.38 10.12
N ARG A 220 10.60 -35.12 9.73
CA ARG A 220 10.34 -33.95 10.57
C ARG A 220 8.85 -33.81 10.86
N GLU A 221 8.00 -34.11 9.89
CA GLU A 221 6.53 -34.06 9.99
C GLU A 221 6.01 -35.06 11.03
N THR A 222 6.71 -36.19 11.19
CA THR A 222 6.44 -37.15 12.26
C THR A 222 7.09 -36.74 13.58
N ARG A 223 8.38 -36.37 13.55
CA ARG A 223 9.14 -35.97 14.75
C ARG A 223 10.36 -35.10 14.38
N GLU A 224 10.27 -33.83 14.75
CA GLU A 224 11.35 -32.85 14.52
C GLU A 224 12.56 -32.99 15.46
N ASN A 225 12.33 -33.32 16.74
CA ASN A 225 13.34 -33.20 17.79
C ASN A 225 13.77 -34.55 18.37
N TYR A 226 15.09 -34.77 18.41
CA TYR A 226 15.75 -35.94 18.97
C TYR A 226 16.76 -35.54 20.04
N SER A 227 16.91 -36.38 21.06
CA SER A 227 17.93 -36.23 22.09
C SER A 227 18.70 -37.53 22.27
N VAL A 228 20.02 -37.42 22.37
CA VAL A 228 20.93 -38.54 22.57
C VAL A 228 21.91 -38.19 23.69
N VAL A 229 22.03 -39.06 24.69
CA VAL A 229 22.99 -38.96 25.78
C VAL A 229 24.24 -39.74 25.39
N ILE A 230 25.34 -39.01 25.23
CA ILE A 230 26.64 -39.55 24.86
C ILE A 230 27.49 -39.70 26.11
N GLN A 231 28.11 -40.86 26.24
CA GLN A 231 29.08 -41.16 27.28
C GLN A 231 30.48 -41.19 26.67
N ALA A 232 31.41 -40.53 27.34
CA ALA A 232 32.85 -40.65 27.13
C ALA A 232 33.42 -41.43 28.31
N LYS A 233 33.96 -42.63 28.05
CA LYS A 233 34.50 -43.51 29.08
C LYS A 233 36.00 -43.70 28.88
N ASP A 234 36.76 -43.49 29.94
CA ASP A 234 38.22 -43.63 29.96
C ASP A 234 38.67 -45.10 29.95
N MET A 235 39.97 -45.38 30.14
CA MET A 235 40.52 -46.74 30.15
C MET A 235 40.17 -47.58 28.91
N GLY A 236 39.96 -46.93 27.76
CA GLY A 236 39.51 -47.58 26.53
C GLY A 236 38.10 -48.20 26.63
N GLY A 237 37.24 -47.68 27.50
CA GLY A 237 35.85 -48.14 27.69
C GLY A 237 35.70 -49.38 28.59
N GLN A 238 36.72 -49.75 29.36
CA GLN A 238 36.69 -50.95 30.21
C GLN A 238 35.79 -50.79 31.44
N MET A 239 35.43 -51.89 32.12
CA MET A 239 34.47 -51.86 33.25
C MET A 239 34.96 -51.04 34.47
N GLY A 240 36.26 -50.82 34.63
CA GLY A 240 36.83 -50.03 35.71
C GLY A 240 37.05 -48.55 35.42
N GLY A 241 36.74 -48.09 34.20
CA GLY A 241 36.97 -46.70 33.81
C GLY A 241 35.90 -45.72 34.30
N LEU A 242 36.30 -44.46 34.53
CA LEU A 242 35.40 -43.34 34.84
C LEU A 242 34.74 -42.83 33.55
N ALA A 243 33.60 -42.16 33.71
CA ALA A 243 32.77 -41.80 32.57
C ALA A 243 32.06 -40.46 32.77
N GLY A 244 32.33 -39.53 31.86
CA GLY A 244 31.52 -38.31 31.71
C GLY A 244 30.38 -38.52 30.72
N THR A 245 29.29 -37.78 30.91
CA THR A 245 28.14 -37.79 29.99
C THR A 245 27.79 -36.38 29.51
N THR A 246 27.18 -36.30 28.33
CA THR A 246 26.63 -35.06 27.78
C THR A 246 25.41 -35.36 26.93
N THR A 247 24.52 -34.38 26.78
CA THR A 247 23.32 -34.50 25.94
C THR A 247 23.53 -33.75 24.63
N VAL A 248 23.17 -34.38 23.52
CA VAL A 248 23.11 -33.77 22.19
C VAL A 248 21.65 -33.66 21.77
N ASN A 249 21.18 -32.43 21.60
CA ASN A 249 19.85 -32.13 21.06
C ASN A 249 19.97 -31.93 19.55
N ILE A 250 19.24 -32.73 18.79
CA ILE A 250 19.30 -32.78 17.34
C ILE A 250 17.94 -32.36 16.80
N THR A 251 17.93 -31.32 15.98
CA THR A 251 16.72 -30.82 15.32
C THR A 251 16.80 -31.13 13.83
N LEU A 252 15.75 -31.75 13.27
CA LEU A 252 15.69 -32.01 11.84
C LEU A 252 15.45 -30.71 11.08
N THR A 253 16.21 -30.47 10.02
CA THR A 253 15.91 -29.39 9.07
C THR A 253 15.04 -29.92 7.96
N ASP A 254 14.04 -29.11 7.62
CA ASP A 254 12.98 -29.41 6.66
C ASP A 254 13.50 -29.55 5.22
N ILE A 255 12.90 -30.48 4.49
CA ILE A 255 13.08 -30.72 3.07
C ILE A 255 11.69 -30.68 2.43
N ASN A 256 11.57 -30.16 1.20
CA ASN A 256 10.29 -30.15 0.49
C ASN A 256 9.95 -31.55 -0.05
N ASP A 257 9.34 -32.40 0.77
CA ASP A 257 8.94 -33.77 0.43
C ASP A 257 7.42 -33.97 0.47
N ASN A 258 6.65 -33.02 0.99
CA ASN A 258 5.19 -33.08 1.00
C ASN A 258 4.58 -32.16 -0.07
N PRO A 259 3.80 -32.71 -1.02
CA PRO A 259 3.09 -31.85 -1.97
C PRO A 259 1.93 -31.11 -1.28
N PRO A 260 1.59 -29.89 -1.73
CA PRO A 260 0.43 -29.18 -1.24
C PRO A 260 -0.86 -29.93 -1.59
N MET A 261 -1.84 -29.97 -0.68
CA MET A 261 -3.12 -30.64 -0.92
C MET A 261 -4.31 -29.75 -0.58
N PHE A 262 -5.31 -29.69 -1.47
CA PHE A 262 -6.58 -29.05 -1.14
C PHE A 262 -7.43 -29.97 -0.24
N ASP A 263 -7.97 -29.41 0.84
CA ASP A 263 -8.91 -30.13 1.70
C ASP A 263 -10.21 -30.51 0.97
N GLN A 264 -10.62 -29.67 0.01
CA GLN A 264 -11.84 -29.86 -0.78
C GLN A 264 -11.50 -30.01 -2.27
N ARG A 265 -12.12 -31.00 -2.90
CA ARG A 265 -12.04 -31.20 -4.37
C ARG A 265 -12.93 -30.24 -5.16
N LEU A 266 -13.95 -29.68 -4.50
CA LEU A 266 -14.90 -28.74 -5.06
C LEU A 266 -15.20 -27.66 -4.03
N TYR A 267 -14.85 -26.42 -4.35
CA TYR A 267 -15.29 -25.24 -3.61
C TYR A 267 -16.52 -24.65 -4.30
N GLN A 268 -17.53 -24.29 -3.51
CA GLN A 268 -18.72 -23.62 -4.01
C GLN A 268 -18.75 -22.22 -3.39
N MET A 269 -18.84 -21.21 -4.25
CA MET A 269 -18.85 -19.81 -3.86
C MET A 269 -19.94 -19.09 -4.64
N SER A 270 -20.48 -18.01 -4.08
CA SER A 270 -21.45 -17.16 -4.75
C SER A 270 -21.03 -15.70 -4.71
N ILE A 271 -21.40 -14.96 -5.74
CA ILE A 271 -21.14 -13.52 -5.84
C ILE A 271 -22.29 -12.84 -6.59
N PRO A 272 -22.83 -11.71 -6.10
CA PRO A 272 -23.81 -10.94 -6.85
C PRO A 272 -23.23 -10.41 -8.16
N GLU A 273 -24.03 -10.34 -9.21
CA GLU A 273 -23.59 -9.80 -10.51
C GLU A 273 -23.20 -8.33 -10.44
N ALA A 274 -23.87 -7.57 -9.57
CA ALA A 274 -23.58 -6.17 -9.28
C ALA A 274 -22.23 -5.95 -8.57
N ALA A 275 -21.49 -7.02 -8.25
CA ALA A 275 -20.18 -6.92 -7.62
C ALA A 275 -19.18 -6.20 -8.54
N PRO A 276 -18.55 -5.11 -8.07
CA PRO A 276 -17.57 -4.40 -8.88
C PRO A 276 -16.33 -5.25 -9.16
N MET A 277 -15.59 -4.90 -10.22
CA MET A 277 -14.29 -5.50 -10.50
C MET A 277 -13.35 -5.37 -9.29
N GLY A 278 -12.61 -6.43 -9.00
CA GLY A 278 -11.75 -6.55 -7.82
C GLY A 278 -12.45 -7.12 -6.58
N SER A 279 -13.78 -7.29 -6.60
CA SER A 279 -14.50 -7.90 -5.48
C SER A 279 -14.02 -9.31 -5.20
N VAL A 280 -13.93 -9.67 -3.93
CA VAL A 280 -13.50 -11.00 -3.47
C VAL A 280 -14.69 -11.96 -3.55
N VAL A 281 -14.56 -13.00 -4.38
CA VAL A 281 -15.54 -14.09 -4.50
C VAL A 281 -15.43 -15.03 -3.31
N GLY A 282 -14.20 -15.35 -2.92
CA GLY A 282 -13.93 -16.24 -1.81
C GLY A 282 -12.47 -16.62 -1.72
N ARG A 283 -12.19 -17.52 -0.78
CA ARG A 283 -10.83 -17.98 -0.46
C ARG A 283 -10.75 -19.48 -0.59
N ILE A 284 -9.70 -19.96 -1.23
CA ILE A 284 -9.30 -21.37 -1.26
C ILE A 284 -7.98 -21.52 -0.53
N TRP A 285 -7.70 -22.73 -0.04
CA TRP A 285 -6.43 -23.00 0.60
C TRP A 285 -6.02 -24.45 0.40
N ALA A 286 -4.76 -24.64 0.04
CA ALA A 286 -4.10 -25.93 0.03
C ALA A 286 -3.17 -26.00 1.25
N LYS A 287 -3.16 -27.15 1.90
CA LYS A 287 -2.31 -27.44 3.06
C LYS A 287 -1.05 -28.14 2.59
N ASP A 288 0.09 -27.52 2.89
CA ASP A 288 1.41 -28.11 2.80
C ASP A 288 1.87 -28.49 4.22
N ARG A 289 2.58 -29.61 4.38
CA ARG A 289 3.01 -30.12 5.70
C ARG A 289 4.41 -29.63 6.09
N ASP A 290 5.15 -29.16 5.11
CA ASP A 290 6.52 -28.67 5.25
C ASP A 290 6.51 -27.29 5.92
N ILE A 291 7.67 -26.66 6.10
CA ILE A 291 7.76 -25.34 6.75
C ILE A 291 8.58 -24.30 5.99
N GLY A 292 8.26 -23.03 6.24
CA GLY A 292 8.98 -21.90 5.68
C GLY A 292 8.91 -21.87 4.15
N ILE A 293 10.08 -21.83 3.50
CA ILE A 293 10.18 -21.76 2.04
C ILE A 293 9.70 -23.04 1.35
N ASN A 294 9.81 -24.19 2.02
CA ASN A 294 9.35 -25.48 1.53
C ASN A 294 7.84 -25.67 1.69
N ALA A 295 7.11 -24.70 2.25
CA ALA A 295 5.64 -24.67 2.27
C ALA A 295 5.08 -23.40 1.61
N GLU A 296 5.89 -22.69 0.82
CA GLU A 296 5.46 -21.48 0.12
C GLU A 296 4.47 -21.83 -1.00
N MET A 297 3.22 -21.43 -0.83
CA MET A 297 2.15 -21.71 -1.78
C MET A 297 1.99 -20.62 -2.83
N ARG A 298 1.67 -21.02 -4.07
CA ARG A 298 1.15 -20.12 -5.11
C ARG A 298 -0.07 -20.70 -5.79
N TYR A 299 -1.09 -19.88 -5.98
CA TYR A 299 -2.31 -20.26 -6.67
C TYR A 299 -2.36 -19.69 -8.09
N SER A 300 -2.91 -20.46 -9.02
CA SER A 300 -3.16 -20.01 -10.39
C SER A 300 -4.40 -20.66 -11.00
N ILE A 301 -5.15 -19.93 -11.82
CA ILE A 301 -6.27 -20.49 -12.60
C ILE A 301 -5.70 -21.08 -13.89
N ILE A 302 -5.68 -22.40 -13.98
CA ILE A 302 -5.06 -23.13 -15.11
C ILE A 302 -6.05 -23.42 -16.24
N ASP A 303 -7.34 -23.55 -15.91
CA ASP A 303 -8.39 -23.90 -16.86
C ASP A 303 -9.77 -23.51 -16.31
N GLY A 304 -10.82 -23.71 -17.11
CA GLY A 304 -12.20 -23.40 -16.75
C GLY A 304 -12.77 -22.24 -17.55
N ASP A 305 -14.09 -22.19 -17.61
CA ASP A 305 -14.84 -21.22 -18.42
C ASP A 305 -14.95 -19.83 -17.77
N GLY A 306 -14.51 -19.68 -16.51
CA GLY A 306 -14.35 -18.41 -15.81
C GLY A 306 -12.92 -17.87 -15.82
N ARG A 307 -11.97 -18.52 -16.51
CA ARG A 307 -10.54 -18.14 -16.51
C ARG A 307 -10.27 -16.69 -16.98
N ASP A 308 -11.09 -16.19 -17.90
CA ASP A 308 -10.97 -14.82 -18.39
C ASP A 308 -11.78 -13.80 -17.58
N THR A 309 -12.65 -14.26 -16.68
CA THR A 309 -13.61 -13.47 -15.90
C THR A 309 -13.16 -13.28 -14.46
N PHE A 310 -12.41 -14.22 -13.91
CA PHE A 310 -11.88 -14.19 -12.55
C PHE A 310 -10.35 -14.16 -12.54
N ASP A 311 -9.79 -13.72 -11.43
CA ASP A 311 -8.37 -13.81 -11.14
C ASP A 311 -8.13 -14.52 -9.80
N VAL A 312 -6.92 -15.01 -9.57
CA VAL A 312 -6.52 -15.57 -8.27
C VAL A 312 -5.18 -14.98 -7.84
N SER A 313 -5.12 -14.54 -6.60
CA SER A 313 -3.90 -14.03 -5.98
C SER A 313 -3.60 -14.80 -4.70
N THR A 314 -2.33 -14.84 -4.30
CA THR A 314 -1.92 -15.47 -3.04
C THR A 314 -1.77 -14.39 -1.98
N ASP A 315 -2.45 -14.54 -0.85
CA ASP A 315 -2.27 -13.69 0.33
C ASP A 315 -0.88 -13.94 0.92
N PRO A 316 0.00 -12.91 1.01
CA PRO A 316 1.36 -13.07 1.53
C PRO A 316 1.40 -13.41 3.04
N THR A 317 0.31 -13.19 3.77
CA THR A 317 0.27 -13.41 5.23
C THR A 317 -0.21 -14.80 5.61
N ASN A 318 -1.36 -15.22 5.06
CA ASN A 318 -1.99 -16.50 5.40
C ASN A 318 -1.83 -17.58 4.33
N LEU A 319 -1.19 -17.27 3.19
CA LEU A 319 -1.01 -18.17 2.06
C LEU A 319 -2.33 -18.74 1.49
N PHE A 320 -3.41 -17.96 1.61
CA PHE A 320 -4.69 -18.27 0.98
C PHE A 320 -4.73 -17.84 -0.49
N GLY A 321 -5.42 -18.61 -1.32
CA GLY A 321 -5.77 -18.22 -2.67
C GLY A 321 -7.04 -17.37 -2.64
N ILE A 322 -6.92 -16.07 -2.94
CA ILE A 322 -8.04 -15.13 -3.00
C ILE A 322 -8.51 -15.04 -4.44
N ILE A 323 -9.75 -15.46 -4.70
CA ILE A 323 -10.38 -15.37 -6.02
C ILE A 323 -11.13 -14.04 -6.12
N THR A 324 -10.87 -13.27 -7.18
CA THR A 324 -11.46 -11.95 -7.39
C THR A 324 -12.10 -11.81 -8.76
N VAL A 325 -13.04 -10.88 -8.88
CA VAL A 325 -13.71 -10.54 -10.13
C VAL A 325 -12.76 -9.71 -11.01
N LYS A 326 -12.50 -10.17 -12.23
CA LYS A 326 -11.63 -9.49 -13.21
C LYS A 326 -12.43 -8.74 -14.28
N LYS A 327 -13.63 -9.20 -14.59
CA LYS A 327 -14.57 -8.58 -15.55
C LYS A 327 -15.96 -8.45 -14.93
N PRO A 328 -16.78 -7.48 -15.37
CA PRO A 328 -18.19 -7.39 -14.96
C PRO A 328 -18.91 -8.72 -15.18
N LEU A 329 -19.77 -9.05 -14.22
CA LEU A 329 -20.63 -10.23 -14.26
C LEU A 329 -22.01 -9.82 -14.78
N ASP A 330 -22.72 -10.79 -15.35
CA ASP A 330 -24.03 -10.66 -15.96
C ASP A 330 -24.70 -12.03 -15.83
N PHE A 331 -25.73 -12.12 -15.00
CA PHE A 331 -26.43 -13.34 -14.67
C PHE A 331 -27.23 -13.87 -15.87
N GLU A 332 -27.90 -12.98 -16.61
CA GLU A 332 -28.73 -13.26 -17.79
C GLU A 332 -27.92 -13.91 -18.90
N THR A 333 -26.68 -13.45 -19.08
CA THR A 333 -25.74 -14.04 -20.04
C THR A 333 -25.19 -15.35 -19.50
N LYS A 334 -24.74 -15.39 -18.24
CA LYS A 334 -24.11 -16.58 -17.67
C LYS A 334 -24.22 -16.66 -16.13
N PRO A 335 -25.05 -17.57 -15.60
CA PRO A 335 -25.37 -17.63 -14.17
C PRO A 335 -24.32 -18.38 -13.33
N SER A 336 -23.36 -19.07 -13.95
CA SER A 336 -22.31 -19.80 -13.21
C SER A 336 -21.04 -20.00 -14.01
N TYR A 337 -19.93 -20.12 -13.28
CA TYR A 337 -18.61 -20.35 -13.81
C TYR A 337 -17.93 -21.48 -13.05
N THR A 338 -17.11 -22.24 -13.76
CA THR A 338 -16.24 -23.28 -13.22
C THR A 338 -14.79 -22.89 -13.46
N LEU A 339 -14.02 -22.81 -12.38
CA LEU A 339 -12.58 -22.56 -12.40
C LEU A 339 -11.85 -23.84 -12.01
N LYS A 340 -10.75 -24.13 -12.69
CA LYS A 340 -9.79 -25.16 -12.28
C LYS A 340 -8.56 -24.45 -11.73
N VAL A 341 -8.38 -24.54 -10.42
CA VAL A 341 -7.35 -23.78 -9.70
C VAL A 341 -6.25 -24.72 -9.22
N GLU A 342 -5.01 -24.40 -9.58
CA GLU A 342 -3.81 -25.12 -9.18
C GLU A 342 -3.19 -24.39 -7.97
N GLY A 343 -2.90 -25.14 -6.91
CA GLY A 343 -2.06 -24.70 -5.79
C GLY A 343 -0.73 -25.44 -5.92
N ALA A 344 0.37 -24.69 -6.05
CA ALA A 344 1.68 -25.24 -6.28
C ALA A 344 2.71 -24.61 -5.36
N ASN A 345 3.63 -25.46 -4.88
CA ASN A 345 4.80 -25.00 -4.16
C ASN A 345 5.92 -24.72 -5.17
N THR A 346 6.44 -23.49 -5.17
CA THR A 346 7.40 -23.06 -6.21
C THR A 346 8.81 -23.60 -6.02
N GLN A 347 9.12 -24.17 -4.86
CA GLN A 347 10.45 -24.65 -4.53
C GLN A 347 10.60 -26.12 -4.89
N VAL A 348 10.75 -26.41 -6.18
CA VAL A 348 10.81 -27.79 -6.64
C VAL A 348 12.20 -28.37 -6.35
N ASP A 349 12.30 -29.35 -5.45
CA ASP A 349 13.53 -30.12 -5.26
C ASP A 349 13.60 -31.27 -6.30
N PRO A 350 14.63 -31.31 -7.18
CA PRO A 350 14.90 -32.39 -8.12
C PRO A 350 14.85 -33.81 -7.53
N LEU A 351 15.26 -33.96 -6.27
CA LEU A 351 15.36 -35.27 -5.60
C LEU A 351 13.98 -35.90 -5.35
N PHE A 352 12.97 -35.08 -5.10
CA PHE A 352 11.63 -35.53 -4.69
C PHE A 352 10.60 -35.48 -5.82
N HIS A 353 11.02 -35.22 -7.06
CA HIS A 353 10.13 -35.27 -8.24
C HIS A 353 9.40 -36.63 -8.40
N HIS A 354 9.98 -37.70 -7.85
CA HIS A 354 9.36 -39.04 -7.86
C HIS A 354 8.19 -39.19 -6.87
N HIS A 355 8.09 -38.34 -5.85
CA HIS A 355 7.03 -38.36 -4.85
C HIS A 355 5.73 -37.72 -5.34
N GLY A 356 5.78 -37.03 -6.49
CA GLY A 356 4.61 -36.50 -7.16
C GLY A 356 4.89 -35.11 -7.74
N PRO A 357 3.92 -34.55 -8.49
CA PRO A 357 3.98 -33.14 -8.81
C PRO A 357 3.74 -32.33 -7.51
N PHE A 358 4.61 -31.37 -7.19
CA PHE A 358 4.47 -30.43 -6.05
C PHE A 358 3.33 -29.41 -6.26
N LYS A 359 2.18 -29.95 -6.62
CA LYS A 359 0.98 -29.23 -6.98
C LYS A 359 -0.23 -30.12 -6.85
N ASP A 360 -1.34 -29.49 -6.47
CA ASP A 360 -2.65 -30.09 -6.50
C ASP A 360 -3.62 -29.16 -7.21
N VAL A 361 -4.75 -29.71 -7.63
CA VAL A 361 -5.75 -28.99 -8.40
C VAL A 361 -7.13 -29.22 -7.80
N THR A 362 -7.83 -28.12 -7.56
CA THR A 362 -9.23 -28.13 -7.13
C THR A 362 -10.13 -27.47 -8.16
N ILE A 363 -11.43 -27.75 -8.06
CA ILE A 363 -12.46 -27.11 -8.88
C ILE A 363 -13.18 -26.08 -8.01
N VAL A 364 -13.39 -24.87 -8.52
CA VAL A 364 -14.19 -23.84 -7.86
C VAL A 364 -15.39 -23.55 -8.75
N HIS A 365 -16.59 -23.78 -8.22
CA HIS A 365 -17.84 -23.44 -8.86
C HIS A 365 -18.33 -22.11 -8.27
N VAL A 366 -18.37 -21.08 -9.10
CA VAL A 366 -18.85 -19.74 -8.75
C VAL A 366 -20.25 -19.59 -9.32
N SER A 367 -21.27 -19.52 -8.45
CA SER A 367 -22.62 -19.13 -8.85
C SER A 367 -22.76 -17.62 -8.81
N VAL A 368 -23.22 -17.02 -9.90
CA VAL A 368 -23.60 -15.61 -9.92
C VAL A 368 -24.99 -15.52 -9.29
N GLU A 369 -25.16 -14.60 -8.35
CA GLU A 369 -26.45 -14.28 -7.77
C GLU A 369 -27.07 -13.15 -8.59
N ASP A 370 -28.29 -13.42 -9.07
CA ASP A 370 -29.19 -12.50 -9.78
C ASP A 370 -29.54 -11.31 -8.87
N VAL A 371 -29.33 -10.10 -9.38
CA VAL A 371 -29.65 -8.83 -8.73
C VAL A 371 -30.44 -7.95 -9.68
N ASP A 372 -31.76 -7.93 -9.46
CA ASP A 372 -32.76 -7.04 -10.06
C ASP A 372 -32.20 -5.73 -10.66
N GLU A 373 -32.16 -5.66 -11.99
CA GLU A 373 -31.68 -4.54 -12.79
C GLU A 373 -32.84 -3.64 -13.30
N PRO A 374 -32.57 -2.36 -13.63
CA PRO A 374 -33.61 -1.52 -14.23
C PRO A 374 -33.91 -1.88 -15.69
N PRO A 375 -35.17 -1.66 -16.17
CA PRO A 375 -35.53 -1.95 -17.55
C PRO A 375 -34.67 -1.25 -18.59
N LEU A 376 -34.20 -1.95 -19.61
CA LEU A 376 -33.39 -1.39 -20.69
C LEU A 376 -34.23 -0.99 -21.90
N PHE A 377 -34.12 0.26 -22.36
CA PHE A 377 -34.75 0.70 -23.60
C PHE A 377 -34.08 0.11 -24.85
N ASP A 378 -34.89 -0.24 -25.87
CA ASP A 378 -34.41 -0.78 -27.15
C ASP A 378 -33.54 0.23 -27.95
N SER A 379 -33.55 1.52 -27.58
CA SER A 379 -32.77 2.58 -28.22
C SER A 379 -32.32 3.61 -27.18
N PRO A 380 -31.11 4.18 -27.32
CA PRO A 380 -30.56 5.13 -26.34
C PRO A 380 -31.22 6.52 -26.39
N GLY A 381 -32.02 6.79 -27.40
CA GLY A 381 -32.75 8.04 -27.60
C GLY A 381 -33.64 7.98 -28.83
N TYR A 382 -34.68 8.81 -28.87
CA TYR A 382 -35.61 8.87 -29.99
C TYR A 382 -35.65 10.29 -30.56
N TYR A 383 -35.56 10.39 -31.89
CA TYR A 383 -35.73 11.63 -32.64
C TYR A 383 -36.96 11.52 -33.52
N ILE A 384 -37.87 12.49 -33.41
CA ILE A 384 -39.17 12.44 -34.08
C ILE A 384 -39.46 13.79 -34.71
N GLU A 385 -39.87 13.79 -35.98
CA GLU A 385 -40.41 14.98 -36.65
C GLU A 385 -41.94 14.82 -36.74
N LEU A 386 -42.67 15.84 -36.30
CA LEU A 386 -44.13 15.83 -36.22
C LEU A 386 -44.66 17.18 -36.73
N PRO A 387 -45.62 17.21 -37.66
CA PRO A 387 -46.19 18.48 -38.11
C PRO A 387 -47.09 19.08 -37.02
N GLU A 388 -47.19 20.41 -36.99
CA GLU A 388 -48.00 21.09 -35.98
C GLU A 388 -49.51 20.88 -36.15
N ASP A 389 -49.96 20.59 -37.38
CA ASP A 389 -51.34 20.23 -37.70
C ASP A 389 -51.74 18.81 -37.27
N ALA A 390 -50.85 18.09 -36.56
CA ALA A 390 -51.11 16.76 -36.06
C ALA A 390 -52.36 16.72 -35.15
N GLU A 391 -53.33 15.88 -35.52
CA GLU A 391 -54.56 15.72 -34.75
C GLU A 391 -54.29 15.19 -33.34
N ILE A 392 -55.14 15.57 -32.38
CA ILE A 392 -55.10 15.05 -31.01
C ILE A 392 -55.36 13.54 -31.03
N GLY A 393 -54.50 12.77 -30.36
CA GLY A 393 -54.54 11.31 -30.30
C GLY A 393 -53.69 10.61 -31.36
N THR A 394 -52.95 11.38 -32.18
CA THR A 394 -52.01 10.81 -33.16
C THR A 394 -50.88 10.10 -32.43
N VAL A 395 -50.63 8.82 -32.77
CA VAL A 395 -49.51 8.06 -32.22
C VAL A 395 -48.22 8.49 -32.92
N VAL A 396 -47.37 9.18 -32.17
CA VAL A 396 -46.10 9.77 -32.64
C VAL A 396 -45.03 8.68 -32.80
N LYS A 397 -44.84 7.87 -31.74
CA LYS A 397 -43.85 6.78 -31.71
C LYS A 397 -44.20 5.79 -30.60
N THR A 398 -43.88 4.52 -30.80
CA THR A 398 -43.93 3.53 -29.72
C THR A 398 -42.53 3.30 -29.18
N VAL A 399 -42.31 3.62 -27.91
CA VAL A 399 -41.07 3.27 -27.20
C VAL A 399 -41.21 1.91 -26.56
N SER A 400 -40.12 1.17 -26.48
CA SER A 400 -40.09 -0.19 -25.92
C SER A 400 -38.84 -0.34 -25.05
N ALA A 401 -39.05 -0.93 -23.89
CA ALA A 401 -38.05 -1.30 -22.90
C ALA A 401 -38.31 -2.72 -22.41
N ARG A 402 -37.24 -3.42 -22.06
CA ARG A 402 -37.26 -4.80 -21.59
C ARG A 402 -36.47 -4.89 -20.30
N ASP A 403 -37.04 -5.57 -19.34
CA ASP A 403 -36.39 -5.90 -18.10
C ASP A 403 -35.47 -7.11 -18.31
N PRO A 404 -34.16 -7.03 -17.97
CA PRO A 404 -33.24 -8.16 -18.12
C PRO A 404 -33.64 -9.38 -17.28
N ASP A 405 -34.09 -9.15 -16.05
CA ASP A 405 -34.40 -10.16 -15.04
C ASP A 405 -35.76 -10.83 -15.29
N SER A 406 -36.73 -10.07 -15.80
CA SER A 406 -38.10 -10.53 -16.01
C SER A 406 -38.36 -11.01 -17.44
N ALA A 407 -38.34 -12.33 -17.63
CA ALA A 407 -38.63 -12.98 -18.92
C ALA A 407 -40.02 -12.65 -19.53
N ASN A 408 -40.95 -12.06 -18.77
CA ASN A 408 -42.24 -11.59 -19.26
C ASN A 408 -42.30 -10.06 -19.16
N ASN A 409 -42.22 -9.36 -20.29
CA ASN A 409 -42.23 -7.90 -20.52
C ASN A 409 -43.25 -7.04 -19.69
N THR A 410 -43.20 -7.04 -18.35
CA THR A 410 -44.10 -6.24 -17.50
C THR A 410 -43.42 -4.94 -17.11
N VAL A 411 -43.21 -4.08 -18.10
CA VAL A 411 -42.68 -2.72 -17.93
C VAL A 411 -43.82 -1.73 -18.04
N ARG A 412 -43.83 -0.71 -17.18
CA ARG A 412 -44.77 0.41 -17.24
C ARG A 412 -44.07 1.69 -17.67
N TYR A 413 -44.71 2.45 -18.56
CA TYR A 413 -44.15 3.69 -19.10
C TYR A 413 -44.81 4.92 -18.49
N SER A 414 -44.04 5.98 -18.31
CA SER A 414 -44.54 7.31 -17.92
C SER A 414 -43.66 8.42 -18.46
N ILE A 415 -44.20 9.65 -18.57
CA ILE A 415 -43.40 10.83 -18.95
C ILE A 415 -42.99 11.57 -17.67
N GLU A 416 -41.74 11.99 -17.62
CA GLU A 416 -41.22 12.81 -16.52
C GLU A 416 -41.93 14.17 -16.48
N ARG A 417 -42.61 14.48 -15.35
CA ARG A 417 -43.49 15.64 -15.23
C ARG A 417 -42.79 17.00 -15.39
N THR A 418 -41.50 17.07 -15.14
CA THR A 418 -40.73 18.31 -15.24
C THR A 418 -40.49 18.75 -16.68
N ASN A 419 -40.54 17.81 -17.63
CA ASN A 419 -40.09 18.05 -19.01
C ASN A 419 -41.28 18.25 -19.96
N ASP A 420 -42.51 17.98 -19.51
CA ASP A 420 -43.76 18.30 -20.21
C ASP A 420 -44.77 18.94 -19.24
N LEU A 421 -44.48 20.16 -18.81
CA LEU A 421 -45.29 20.91 -17.83
C LEU A 421 -46.73 21.14 -18.33
N ASP A 422 -46.85 21.41 -19.63
CA ASP A 422 -48.10 21.73 -20.31
C ASP A 422 -48.85 20.50 -20.82
N LYS A 423 -48.28 19.30 -20.67
CA LYS A 423 -48.87 18.00 -21.03
C LYS A 423 -49.29 17.94 -22.50
N TYR A 424 -48.37 18.29 -23.39
CA TYR A 424 -48.58 18.16 -24.84
C TYR A 424 -48.68 16.69 -25.27
N PHE A 425 -48.01 15.79 -24.54
CA PHE A 425 -47.92 14.38 -24.89
C PHE A 425 -48.46 13.46 -23.77
N TYR A 426 -48.93 12.30 -24.19
CA TYR A 426 -49.32 11.19 -23.32
C TYR A 426 -48.65 9.92 -23.78
N ILE A 427 -48.23 9.08 -22.84
CA ILE A 427 -47.73 7.75 -23.13
C ILE A 427 -48.66 6.70 -22.53
N ASP A 428 -49.04 5.71 -23.34
CA ASP A 428 -49.78 4.57 -22.85
C ASP A 428 -48.90 3.72 -21.93
N ILE A 429 -49.39 3.45 -20.72
CA ILE A 429 -48.63 2.83 -19.63
C ILE A 429 -48.16 1.41 -19.99
N THR A 430 -48.87 0.67 -20.85
CA THR A 430 -48.57 -0.73 -21.18
C THR A 430 -47.89 -0.91 -22.53
N SER A 431 -48.32 -0.15 -23.54
CA SER A 431 -47.83 -0.32 -24.91
C SER A 431 -46.64 0.59 -25.24
N GLY A 432 -46.38 1.62 -24.42
CA GLY A 432 -45.34 2.60 -24.69
C GLY A 432 -45.65 3.50 -25.89
N ALA A 433 -46.91 3.54 -26.35
CA ALA A 433 -47.34 4.40 -27.45
C ALA A 433 -47.44 5.86 -26.97
N LEU A 434 -46.56 6.71 -27.50
CA LEU A 434 -46.55 8.16 -27.29
C LEU A 434 -47.53 8.84 -28.24
N MET A 435 -48.42 9.66 -27.72
CA MET A 435 -49.53 10.29 -28.43
C MET A 435 -49.62 11.79 -28.13
N THR A 436 -50.13 12.57 -29.08
CA THR A 436 -50.47 13.98 -28.88
C THR A 436 -51.77 14.13 -28.08
N VAL A 437 -51.82 15.06 -27.13
CA VAL A 437 -53.01 15.34 -26.30
C VAL A 437 -53.51 16.78 -26.48
N ARG A 438 -52.61 17.67 -26.85
CA ARG A 438 -52.89 19.07 -27.13
C ARG A 438 -52.51 19.38 -28.57
N THR A 439 -53.10 20.46 -29.09
CA THR A 439 -52.66 21.07 -30.34
C THR A 439 -51.21 21.54 -30.19
N LEU A 440 -50.44 21.36 -31.25
CA LEU A 440 -49.06 21.80 -31.33
C LEU A 440 -49.03 23.07 -32.18
N ASP A 441 -48.15 23.98 -31.81
CA ASP A 441 -47.95 25.26 -32.48
C ASP A 441 -46.43 25.48 -32.49
N ARG A 442 -45.85 25.49 -33.68
CA ARG A 442 -44.40 25.57 -33.87
C ARG A 442 -43.90 26.99 -33.56
N GLU A 443 -44.69 28.01 -33.89
CA GLU A 443 -44.40 29.42 -33.63
C GLU A 443 -44.36 29.71 -32.13
N GLU A 444 -45.14 28.98 -31.34
CA GLU A 444 -45.03 28.96 -29.88
C GLU A 444 -43.82 28.12 -29.41
N MET A 445 -43.74 26.85 -29.85
CA MET A 445 -42.71 25.91 -29.41
C MET A 445 -42.29 24.90 -30.49
N SER A 446 -41.19 25.19 -31.17
CA SER A 446 -40.65 24.35 -32.26
C SER A 446 -40.01 23.03 -31.83
N TRP A 447 -39.67 22.85 -30.55
CA TRP A 447 -39.01 21.66 -30.02
C TRP A 447 -39.57 21.25 -28.66
N HIS A 448 -39.95 19.98 -28.53
CA HIS A 448 -40.30 19.37 -27.26
C HIS A 448 -39.27 18.29 -26.91
N ASN A 449 -38.58 18.49 -25.79
CA ASN A 449 -37.64 17.51 -25.24
C ASN A 449 -38.27 16.88 -24.01
N ILE A 450 -38.75 15.65 -24.14
CA ILE A 450 -39.38 14.91 -23.06
C ILE A 450 -38.49 13.75 -22.63
N THR A 451 -38.55 13.39 -21.35
CA THR A 451 -37.92 12.17 -20.84
C THR A 451 -39.00 11.15 -20.56
N VAL A 452 -38.86 9.97 -21.16
CA VAL A 452 -39.74 8.84 -20.89
C VAL A 452 -39.07 7.92 -19.88
N LEU A 453 -39.83 7.51 -18.86
CA LEU A 453 -39.41 6.60 -17.81
C LEU A 453 -40.03 5.23 -18.04
N ALA A 454 -39.22 4.19 -17.92
CA ALA A 454 -39.63 2.80 -17.85
C ALA A 454 -39.38 2.28 -16.44
N MET A 455 -40.36 1.59 -15.87
CA MET A 455 -40.28 1.05 -14.51
C MET A 455 -40.78 -0.39 -14.50
N GLU A 456 -40.25 -1.20 -13.61
CA GLU A 456 -40.78 -2.54 -13.40
C GLU A 456 -42.15 -2.48 -12.70
N MET A 457 -43.03 -3.46 -12.97
CA MET A 457 -44.36 -3.51 -12.37
C MET A 457 -44.32 -3.89 -10.89
N ASN A 458 -43.39 -4.78 -10.51
CA ASN A 458 -43.30 -5.32 -9.15
C ASN A 458 -42.34 -4.52 -8.27
N ASN A 459 -41.27 -3.96 -8.84
CA ASN A 459 -40.33 -3.10 -8.15
C ASN A 459 -40.29 -1.67 -8.72
N PRO A 460 -41.06 -0.72 -8.15
CA PRO A 460 -41.11 0.65 -8.63
C PRO A 460 -39.83 1.46 -8.37
N SER A 461 -38.85 0.90 -7.65
CA SER A 461 -37.57 1.55 -7.39
C SER A 461 -36.57 1.44 -8.54
N GLN A 462 -36.76 0.46 -9.42
CA GLN A 462 -35.96 0.29 -10.63
C GLN A 462 -36.56 1.13 -11.77
N ILE A 463 -35.81 2.15 -12.19
CA ILE A 463 -36.26 3.14 -13.16
C ILE A 463 -35.16 3.36 -14.20
N ALA A 464 -35.53 3.23 -15.47
CA ALA A 464 -34.72 3.70 -16.57
C ALA A 464 -35.36 4.91 -17.23
N SER A 465 -34.53 5.76 -17.83
CA SER A 465 -34.97 6.95 -18.54
C SER A 465 -34.38 7.02 -19.95
N VAL A 466 -35.16 7.57 -20.88
CA VAL A 466 -34.71 7.82 -22.26
C VAL A 466 -35.18 9.19 -22.73
N SER A 467 -34.31 9.91 -23.45
CA SER A 467 -34.63 11.20 -24.03
C SER A 467 -35.36 11.03 -25.37
N VAL A 468 -36.48 11.73 -25.53
CA VAL A 468 -37.24 11.83 -26.77
C VAL A 468 -37.27 13.28 -27.21
N ALA A 469 -36.60 13.56 -28.32
CA ALA A 469 -36.55 14.88 -28.95
C ALA A 469 -37.58 14.92 -30.09
N ILE A 470 -38.58 15.78 -29.94
CA ILE A 470 -39.67 15.95 -30.89
C ILE A 470 -39.49 17.33 -31.52
N LYS A 471 -39.21 17.35 -32.82
CA LYS A 471 -39.13 18.56 -33.61
C LYS A 471 -40.48 18.78 -34.30
N ILE A 472 -41.07 19.94 -34.06
CA ILE A 472 -42.30 20.33 -34.73
C ILE A 472 -41.94 20.89 -36.11
N THR A 473 -42.54 20.35 -37.16
CA THR A 473 -42.35 20.82 -38.54
C THR A 473 -43.45 21.79 -38.91
N ASP A 474 -43.04 22.89 -39.54
CA ASP A 474 -43.89 24.00 -40.00
C ASP A 474 -44.94 23.55 -41.02
N VAL A 475 -46.16 24.02 -40.80
CA VAL A 475 -47.31 23.96 -41.67
C VAL A 475 -47.81 25.39 -41.78
N ASN A 476 -47.94 25.91 -43.00
CA ASN A 476 -48.42 27.26 -43.22
C ASN A 476 -49.84 27.43 -42.66
N ASP A 477 -49.98 28.11 -41.53
CA ASP A 477 -51.26 28.39 -40.86
C ASP A 477 -51.42 29.87 -40.44
N ASN A 478 -50.36 30.67 -40.61
CA ASN A 478 -50.37 32.10 -40.38
C ASN A 478 -50.40 32.87 -41.71
N PRO A 479 -51.29 33.88 -41.84
CA PRO A 479 -51.33 34.70 -43.05
C PRO A 479 -50.26 35.82 -43.01
N PRO A 480 -49.67 36.18 -44.16
CA PRO A 480 -48.60 37.17 -44.22
C PRO A 480 -49.09 38.58 -43.88
N SER A 481 -48.33 39.36 -43.12
CA SER A 481 -48.74 40.70 -42.65
C SER A 481 -47.75 41.81 -43.05
N LEU A 482 -48.19 43.06 -43.20
CA LEU A 482 -47.28 44.18 -43.52
C LEU A 482 -46.30 44.46 -42.39
N THR A 483 -45.03 44.63 -42.74
CA THR A 483 -44.00 45.11 -41.82
C THR A 483 -43.83 46.62 -41.84
N HIS A 484 -43.57 47.20 -40.66
CA HIS A 484 -43.22 48.60 -40.40
C HIS A 484 -44.22 49.67 -40.91
N TYR A 485 -44.63 50.55 -39.99
CA TYR A 485 -45.41 51.79 -40.22
C TYR A 485 -46.58 51.65 -41.21
N LEU A 486 -47.77 51.34 -40.67
CA LEU A 486 -49.08 51.46 -41.35
C LEU A 486 -49.43 52.91 -41.74
N GLU A 487 -48.47 53.83 -41.71
CA GLU A 487 -48.59 55.21 -42.12
C GLU A 487 -47.56 55.55 -43.22
N ALA A 488 -48.05 56.08 -44.33
CA ALA A 488 -47.24 56.64 -45.40
C ALA A 488 -47.63 58.11 -45.63
N TYR A 489 -46.72 58.91 -46.19
CA TYR A 489 -46.93 60.33 -46.38
C TYR A 489 -46.85 60.71 -47.85
N VAL A 490 -47.81 61.52 -48.31
CA VAL A 490 -47.83 62.06 -49.68
C VAL A 490 -47.74 63.58 -49.63
N CYS A 491 -46.83 64.16 -50.42
CA CYS A 491 -46.65 65.60 -50.48
C CYS A 491 -47.76 66.28 -51.27
N GLU A 492 -48.13 67.51 -50.89
CA GLU A 492 -49.16 68.28 -51.59
C GLU A 492 -48.83 68.53 -53.09
N ASN A 493 -47.55 68.67 -53.39
CA ASN A 493 -47.01 68.87 -54.74
C ASN A 493 -46.75 67.55 -55.51
N ALA A 494 -47.14 66.40 -54.95
CA ALA A 494 -46.88 65.10 -55.57
C ALA A 494 -47.56 64.97 -56.95
N LYS A 495 -46.80 64.48 -57.93
CA LYS A 495 -47.28 64.24 -59.30
C LYS A 495 -47.93 62.87 -59.41
N ALA A 496 -48.71 62.63 -60.47
CA ALA A 496 -49.20 61.29 -60.77
C ALA A 496 -48.04 60.34 -61.13
N GLY A 497 -48.09 59.10 -60.63
CA GLY A 497 -47.07 58.06 -60.83
C GLY A 497 -45.88 58.12 -59.86
N GLN A 498 -45.95 58.96 -58.83
CA GLN A 498 -44.87 59.11 -57.84
C GLN A 498 -44.94 57.99 -56.78
N LEU A 499 -43.77 57.43 -56.43
CA LEU A 499 -43.63 56.44 -55.35
C LEU A 499 -43.85 57.12 -53.99
N ILE A 500 -44.79 56.58 -53.22
CA ILE A 500 -45.11 57.04 -51.87
C ILE A 500 -44.29 56.23 -50.86
N GLN A 501 -44.47 54.92 -50.89
CA GLN A 501 -43.86 54.00 -49.93
C GLN A 501 -43.64 52.65 -50.62
N MET A 502 -42.53 52.01 -50.28
CA MET A 502 -42.32 50.60 -50.55
C MET A 502 -42.82 49.82 -49.34
N VAL A 503 -43.75 48.88 -49.57
CA VAL A 503 -44.30 48.01 -48.53
C VAL A 503 -43.72 46.61 -48.68
N THR A 504 -43.50 45.95 -47.55
CA THR A 504 -42.99 44.59 -47.44
C THR A 504 -43.87 43.83 -46.46
N ALA A 505 -43.92 42.51 -46.60
CA ALA A 505 -44.64 41.63 -45.69
C ALA A 505 -43.68 40.72 -44.94
N VAL A 506 -44.11 40.24 -43.78
CA VAL A 506 -43.48 39.15 -43.03
C VAL A 506 -44.56 38.16 -42.69
N ASP A 507 -44.20 36.89 -42.88
CA ASP A 507 -44.91 35.76 -42.33
C ASP A 507 -44.15 35.20 -41.14
N VAL A 508 -44.89 34.71 -40.15
CA VAL A 508 -44.29 34.06 -38.97
C VAL A 508 -43.90 32.62 -39.32
N ASP A 509 -44.55 32.03 -40.32
CA ASP A 509 -44.28 30.67 -40.79
C ASP A 509 -42.92 30.57 -41.53
N GLU A 510 -42.33 29.37 -41.51
CA GLU A 510 -41.06 29.04 -42.15
C GLU A 510 -41.29 28.39 -43.52
N PRO A 511 -41.20 29.16 -44.62
CA PRO A 511 -41.58 28.64 -45.93
C PRO A 511 -40.58 27.60 -46.46
N GLN A 512 -41.11 26.53 -47.03
CA GLN A 512 -40.33 25.58 -47.83
C GLN A 512 -39.82 26.24 -49.12
N GLY A 513 -38.58 26.75 -49.08
CA GLY A 513 -37.91 27.34 -50.26
C GLY A 513 -37.81 28.87 -50.28
N GLY A 514 -38.21 29.55 -49.20
CA GLY A 514 -38.12 31.01 -49.04
C GLY A 514 -39.49 31.70 -49.10
N GLN A 515 -39.62 32.85 -48.42
CA GLN A 515 -40.90 33.57 -48.32
C GLN A 515 -41.23 34.16 -49.70
N HIS A 516 -42.46 33.99 -50.19
CA HIS A 516 -42.92 34.55 -51.46
C HIS A 516 -44.31 35.18 -51.30
N PHE A 517 -44.41 36.49 -51.49
CA PHE A 517 -45.65 37.24 -51.27
C PHE A 517 -46.18 37.89 -52.54
N TYR A 518 -47.50 37.88 -52.68
CA TYR A 518 -48.26 38.52 -53.74
C TYR A 518 -49.07 39.69 -53.18
N TYR A 519 -48.96 40.84 -53.81
CA TYR A 519 -49.61 42.07 -53.35
C TYR A 519 -50.71 42.53 -54.31
N SER A 520 -51.91 42.81 -53.77
CA SER A 520 -53.02 43.37 -54.56
C SER A 520 -53.82 44.39 -53.76
N LEU A 521 -54.58 45.24 -54.44
CA LEU A 521 -55.55 46.12 -53.76
C LEU A 521 -56.81 45.32 -53.44
N ALA A 522 -57.40 45.55 -52.27
CA ALA A 522 -58.69 44.95 -51.93
C ALA A 522 -59.76 45.30 -52.98
N PRO A 523 -60.79 44.46 -53.19
CA PRO A 523 -61.82 44.69 -54.22
C PRO A 523 -62.47 46.08 -54.15
N GLU A 524 -62.67 46.60 -52.93
CA GLU A 524 -63.17 47.95 -52.64
C GLU A 524 -62.22 49.08 -53.06
N ALA A 525 -60.92 48.83 -53.13
CA ALA A 525 -59.89 49.78 -53.53
C ALA A 525 -59.30 49.50 -54.94
N ALA A 526 -59.74 48.46 -55.65
CA ALA A 526 -59.22 48.11 -56.97
C ALA A 526 -59.35 49.28 -57.99
N ASN A 527 -60.44 50.05 -57.90
CA ASN A 527 -60.69 51.24 -58.72
C ASN A 527 -60.39 52.55 -57.96
N ASN A 528 -59.51 52.54 -56.97
CA ASN A 528 -59.17 53.74 -56.19
C ASN A 528 -58.68 54.86 -57.14
N PRO A 529 -59.30 56.06 -57.13
CA PRO A 529 -58.93 57.15 -58.05
C PRO A 529 -57.65 57.88 -57.62
N ASN A 530 -57.19 57.66 -56.38
CA ASN A 530 -56.12 58.40 -55.75
C ASN A 530 -54.79 57.63 -55.76
N PHE A 531 -54.84 56.30 -55.56
CA PHE A 531 -53.65 55.46 -55.41
C PHE A 531 -53.73 54.17 -56.24
N THR A 532 -52.56 53.62 -56.58
CA THR A 532 -52.39 52.30 -57.21
C THR A 532 -51.28 51.53 -56.52
N LEU A 533 -51.38 50.21 -56.52
CA LEU A 533 -50.33 49.31 -56.04
C LEU A 533 -49.70 48.59 -57.23
N ARG A 534 -48.37 48.44 -57.20
CA ARG A 534 -47.61 47.61 -58.14
C ARG A 534 -46.79 46.60 -57.35
N ASP A 535 -47.04 45.33 -57.59
CA ASP A 535 -46.19 44.23 -57.10
C ASP A 535 -44.87 44.21 -57.88
N ASN A 536 -43.75 44.15 -57.19
CA ASN A 536 -42.41 44.11 -57.79
C ASN A 536 -41.88 42.69 -58.01
N GLN A 537 -42.60 41.66 -57.56
CA GLN A 537 -42.20 40.24 -57.66
C GLN A 537 -40.90 39.91 -56.91
N ASP A 538 -40.50 40.74 -55.95
CA ASP A 538 -39.30 40.59 -55.11
C ASP A 538 -39.64 40.67 -53.61
N ASN A 539 -40.87 40.28 -53.24
CA ASN A 539 -41.47 40.44 -51.90
C ASN A 539 -41.62 41.91 -51.44
N THR A 540 -41.60 42.84 -52.40
CA THR A 540 -41.92 44.24 -52.15
C THR A 540 -43.04 44.69 -53.08
N ALA A 541 -43.80 45.69 -52.65
CA ALA A 541 -44.75 46.39 -53.52
C ALA A 541 -44.60 47.89 -53.41
N TRP A 542 -44.80 48.57 -54.54
CA TRP A 542 -44.76 50.02 -54.64
C TRP A 542 -46.17 50.61 -54.58
N VAL A 543 -46.37 51.49 -53.61
CA VAL A 543 -47.59 52.30 -53.50
C VAL A 543 -47.37 53.61 -54.25
N LEU A 544 -48.18 53.85 -55.27
CA LEU A 544 -48.01 54.93 -56.25
C LEU A 544 -49.23 55.85 -56.26
N THR A 545 -49.02 57.15 -56.52
CA THR A 545 -50.11 58.11 -56.75
C THR A 545 -50.73 57.90 -58.14
N ARG A 546 -52.06 57.85 -58.25
CA ARG A 546 -52.78 57.81 -59.55
C ARG A 546 -53.11 59.20 -60.09
N ARG A 547 -53.27 60.18 -59.21
CA ARG A 547 -53.56 61.59 -59.51
C ARG A 547 -52.53 62.53 -58.87
N GLY A 548 -52.48 63.77 -59.35
CA GLY A 548 -51.75 64.88 -58.70
C GLY A 548 -52.72 65.96 -58.20
N GLY A 549 -52.17 67.02 -57.60
CA GLY A 549 -52.97 68.15 -57.10
C GLY A 549 -53.63 67.86 -55.76
N TRP A 550 -52.81 67.52 -54.76
CA TRP A 550 -53.27 67.19 -53.42
C TRP A 550 -53.49 68.48 -52.62
N SER A 551 -54.57 68.58 -51.84
CA SER A 551 -54.89 69.75 -51.02
C SER A 551 -55.15 69.34 -49.57
N GLN A 552 -54.49 70.01 -48.63
CA GLN A 552 -54.71 69.82 -47.19
C GLN A 552 -56.12 70.27 -46.74
N GLN A 553 -56.89 70.98 -47.58
CA GLN A 553 -58.20 71.52 -47.22
C GLN A 553 -59.38 70.59 -47.59
N GLN A 554 -59.14 69.53 -48.38
CA GLN A 554 -60.20 68.61 -48.84
C GLN A 554 -60.27 67.34 -47.99
N GLN A 555 -59.21 66.54 -48.03
CA GLN A 555 -59.10 65.27 -47.30
C GLN A 555 -57.61 64.99 -47.04
N THR A 556 -57.26 64.88 -45.77
CA THR A 556 -55.86 64.79 -45.29
C THR A 556 -55.40 63.37 -44.99
N VAL A 557 -56.32 62.42 -44.85
CA VAL A 557 -56.03 61.01 -44.52
C VAL A 557 -56.81 60.09 -45.46
N PHE A 558 -56.11 59.12 -46.02
CA PHE A 558 -56.67 58.06 -46.87
C PHE A 558 -56.31 56.69 -46.29
N HIS A 559 -57.21 55.73 -46.45
CA HIS A 559 -56.98 54.34 -46.05
C HIS A 559 -56.95 53.49 -47.32
N LEU A 560 -55.84 52.80 -47.55
CA LEU A 560 -55.62 51.94 -48.71
C LEU A 560 -55.53 50.49 -48.23
N PRO A 561 -56.62 49.70 -48.34
CA PRO A 561 -56.59 48.27 -48.02
C PRO A 561 -55.81 47.50 -49.08
N ILE A 562 -54.74 46.84 -48.64
CA ILE A 562 -53.83 46.02 -49.42
C ILE A 562 -54.02 44.56 -48.98
N ILE A 563 -54.29 43.68 -49.94
CA ILE A 563 -54.34 42.23 -49.75
C ILE A 563 -52.95 41.66 -50.02
N ILE A 564 -52.49 40.80 -49.11
CA ILE A 564 -51.22 40.09 -49.20
C ILE A 564 -51.53 38.61 -49.16
N SER A 565 -50.90 37.84 -50.03
CA SER A 565 -51.05 36.39 -50.06
C SER A 565 -49.71 35.72 -50.21
N ASP A 566 -49.54 34.59 -49.56
CA ASP A 566 -48.38 33.69 -49.65
C ASP A 566 -48.66 32.46 -50.53
N SER A 567 -49.73 32.50 -51.34
CA SER A 567 -50.34 31.44 -52.17
C SER A 567 -51.39 30.55 -51.52
N GLU A 568 -51.38 30.34 -50.20
CA GLU A 568 -52.36 29.51 -49.50
C GLU A 568 -53.28 30.36 -48.61
N HIS A 569 -52.70 31.26 -47.84
CA HIS A 569 -53.37 32.19 -46.96
C HIS A 569 -53.35 33.62 -47.51
N THR A 570 -54.34 34.41 -47.09
CA THR A 570 -54.49 35.81 -47.50
C THR A 570 -54.82 36.68 -46.30
N SER A 571 -54.09 37.78 -46.12
CA SER A 571 -54.42 38.83 -45.15
C SER A 571 -54.83 40.13 -45.86
N THR A 572 -55.57 40.99 -45.15
CA THR A 572 -55.83 42.36 -45.60
C THR A 572 -55.27 43.35 -44.59
N SER A 573 -54.32 44.16 -45.02
CA SER A 573 -53.69 45.21 -44.20
C SER A 573 -54.01 46.59 -44.78
N THR A 574 -54.34 47.56 -43.92
CA THR A 574 -54.71 48.90 -44.38
C THR A 574 -53.55 49.88 -44.21
N LEU A 575 -53.04 50.42 -45.31
CA LEU A 575 -52.03 51.47 -45.29
C LEU A 575 -52.70 52.85 -45.19
N THR A 576 -52.36 53.61 -44.17
CA THR A 576 -52.89 54.95 -43.92
C THR A 576 -52.00 55.98 -44.61
N ILE A 577 -52.50 56.70 -45.60
CA ILE A 577 -51.73 57.69 -46.36
C ILE A 577 -52.15 59.09 -45.92
N ARG A 578 -51.23 59.87 -45.37
CA ARG A 578 -51.48 61.25 -44.91
C ARG A 578 -50.89 62.27 -45.88
N VAL A 579 -51.66 63.32 -46.18
CA VAL A 579 -51.22 64.43 -47.05
C VAL A 579 -50.46 65.46 -46.22
N CYS A 580 -49.21 65.71 -46.56
CA CYS A 580 -48.34 66.66 -45.84
C CYS A 580 -47.82 67.77 -46.76
N SER A 581 -47.46 68.91 -46.16
CA SER A 581 -46.73 69.96 -46.85
C SER A 581 -45.25 69.57 -46.89
N CYS A 582 -44.59 69.82 -48.03
CA CYS A 582 -43.23 69.39 -48.28
C CYS A 582 -42.39 70.51 -48.91
N ASP A 583 -41.08 70.43 -48.73
CA ASP A 583 -40.13 71.35 -49.35
C ASP A 583 -39.95 71.07 -50.86
N HIS A 584 -39.10 71.88 -51.53
CA HIS A 584 -38.79 71.72 -52.95
C HIS A 584 -37.99 70.45 -53.28
N GLU A 585 -37.42 69.78 -52.27
CA GLU A 585 -36.65 68.55 -52.38
C GLU A 585 -37.51 67.29 -52.09
N GLY A 586 -38.77 67.48 -51.67
CA GLY A 586 -39.73 66.41 -51.40
C GLY A 586 -39.73 65.89 -49.96
N ASN A 587 -39.04 66.56 -49.04
CA ASN A 587 -39.05 66.20 -47.62
C ASN A 587 -40.29 66.76 -46.93
N VAL A 588 -40.87 65.97 -46.01
CA VAL A 588 -42.08 66.33 -45.26
C VAL A 588 -41.78 67.42 -44.23
N LEU A 589 -42.45 68.57 -44.35
CA LEU A 589 -42.33 69.70 -43.41
C LEU A 589 -43.39 69.67 -42.30
N SER A 590 -44.66 69.41 -42.65
CA SER A 590 -45.76 69.32 -41.66
C SER A 590 -46.96 68.55 -42.20
N CYS A 591 -47.50 67.64 -41.38
CA CYS A 591 -48.67 66.81 -41.70
C CYS A 591 -49.95 67.23 -40.94
N ASN A 592 -49.88 68.25 -40.09
CA ASN A 592 -51.01 68.70 -39.27
C ASN A 592 -51.67 69.95 -39.89
N ALA A 593 -52.94 69.85 -40.28
CA ALA A 593 -53.71 70.96 -40.85
C ALA A 593 -54.09 72.05 -39.82
N GLU A 594 -53.78 71.87 -38.53
CA GLU A 594 -54.19 72.76 -37.43
C GLU A 594 -53.01 73.36 -36.62
N ALA A 595 -51.80 73.43 -37.19
CA ALA A 595 -50.62 73.95 -36.48
C ALA A 595 -50.17 75.36 -36.90
N TYR A 596 -51.07 76.19 -37.44
CA TYR A 596 -50.87 77.64 -37.59
C TYR A 596 -52.00 78.44 -36.94
N SER A 597 -52.18 78.21 -35.65
CA SER A 597 -52.61 79.28 -34.74
C SER A 597 -51.91 79.07 -33.41
N LEU A 598 -50.88 79.87 -33.15
CA LEU A 598 -50.43 80.15 -31.80
C LEU A 598 -51.44 81.11 -31.16
N PRO A 599 -52.28 80.71 -30.20
CA PRO A 599 -52.64 81.61 -29.14
C PRO A 599 -51.47 81.61 -28.16
N ALA A 600 -50.63 82.63 -28.29
CA ALA A 600 -49.85 83.10 -27.17
C ALA A 600 -50.80 83.31 -25.96
N SER A 601 -50.43 82.68 -24.85
CA SER A 601 -50.73 83.03 -23.45
C SER A 601 -51.50 81.96 -22.68
N LEU A 602 -50.78 80.95 -22.16
CA LEU A 602 -51.15 80.47 -20.83
C LEU A 602 -50.90 81.64 -19.86
N SER A 603 -51.95 82.10 -19.18
CA SER A 603 -51.82 83.10 -18.13
C SER A 603 -50.85 82.59 -17.05
N ARG A 604 -50.12 83.49 -16.36
CA ARG A 604 -49.25 83.11 -15.23
C ARG A 604 -49.99 82.23 -14.20
N GLY A 605 -51.31 82.35 -14.07
CA GLY A 605 -52.13 81.49 -13.23
C GLY A 605 -52.24 80.04 -13.73
N ALA A 606 -52.31 79.80 -15.04
CA ALA A 606 -52.34 78.45 -15.60
C ALA A 606 -50.99 77.75 -15.45
N LEU A 607 -49.88 78.49 -15.58
CA LEU A 607 -48.53 77.94 -15.39
C LEU A 607 -48.25 77.60 -13.92
N ILE A 608 -48.73 78.43 -12.98
CA ILE A 608 -48.70 78.14 -11.54
C ILE A 608 -49.61 76.96 -11.19
N ALA A 609 -50.79 76.85 -11.79
CA ALA A 609 -51.70 75.73 -11.57
C ALA A 609 -51.11 74.40 -12.08
N ILE A 610 -50.45 74.39 -13.24
CA ILE A 610 -49.80 73.19 -13.77
C ILE A 610 -48.59 72.80 -12.90
N LEU A 611 -47.75 73.76 -12.49
CA LEU A 611 -46.64 73.49 -11.57
C LEU A 611 -47.11 73.02 -10.19
N ALA A 612 -48.22 73.57 -9.68
CA ALA A 612 -48.84 73.12 -8.44
C ALA A 612 -49.43 71.70 -8.59
N CYS A 613 -50.08 71.39 -9.71
CA CYS A 613 -50.58 70.04 -10.00
C CYS A 613 -49.45 69.02 -10.09
N ILE A 614 -48.34 69.35 -10.76
CA ILE A 614 -47.16 68.47 -10.86
C ILE A 614 -46.52 68.28 -9.48
N PHE A 615 -46.41 69.33 -8.66
CA PHE A 615 -45.90 69.25 -7.30
C PHE A 615 -46.78 68.38 -6.39
N VAL A 616 -48.11 68.53 -6.47
CA VAL A 616 -49.07 67.68 -5.74
C VAL A 616 -48.99 66.22 -6.23
N LEU A 617 -48.82 65.97 -7.53
CA LEU A 617 -48.63 64.63 -8.08
C LEU A 617 -47.34 63.97 -7.57
N LEU A 618 -46.24 64.72 -7.51
CA LEU A 618 -44.95 64.26 -6.97
C LEU A 618 -45.04 63.95 -5.47
N VAL A 619 -45.73 64.78 -4.69
CA VAL A 619 -45.99 64.52 -3.27
C VAL A 619 -46.88 63.30 -3.10
N MET A 620 -47.92 63.12 -3.92
CA MET A 620 -48.80 61.95 -3.89
C MET A 620 -48.09 60.65 -4.29
N ILE A 621 -47.16 60.71 -5.26
CA ILE A 621 -46.33 59.56 -5.66
C ILE A 621 -45.34 59.19 -4.55
N LEU A 622 -44.68 60.18 -3.92
CA LEU A 622 -43.81 59.96 -2.76
C LEU A 622 -44.59 59.43 -1.55
N LEU A 623 -45.82 59.91 -1.33
CA LEU A 623 -46.72 59.42 -0.27
C LEU A 623 -47.23 57.99 -0.57
N MET A 624 -47.53 57.67 -1.83
CA MET A 624 -47.91 56.31 -2.27
C MET A 624 -46.75 55.32 -2.11
N LEU A 625 -45.51 55.73 -2.43
CA LEU A 625 -44.31 54.91 -2.22
C LEU A 625 -43.98 54.74 -0.73
N SER A 626 -44.21 55.77 0.10
CA SER A 626 -44.08 55.73 1.56
C SER A 626 -45.18 54.90 2.26
N LEU A 627 -46.40 54.88 1.72
CA LEU A 627 -47.52 54.10 2.25
C LEU A 627 -47.51 52.64 1.78
N ARG A 628 -46.90 52.33 0.62
CA ARG A 628 -46.67 50.94 0.15
C ARG A 628 -45.65 50.19 0.98
N THR A 629 -44.68 50.87 1.60
CA THR A 629 -43.72 50.24 2.51
C THR A 629 -44.28 49.95 3.91
N HIS A 630 -45.48 50.45 4.26
CA HIS A 630 -46.03 50.33 5.62
C HIS A 630 -47.41 49.67 5.76
N ARG A 631 -48.03 49.12 4.70
CA ARG A 631 -49.29 48.37 4.83
C ARG A 631 -49.37 47.18 3.88
N LYS A 632 -49.11 45.98 4.40
CA LYS A 632 -50.11 44.90 4.55
C LYS A 632 -49.47 43.54 4.91
N LYS A 633 -49.59 43.16 6.18
CA LYS A 633 -50.23 41.91 6.61
C LYS A 633 -51.57 42.35 7.24
N THR A 634 -52.73 41.69 7.20
CA THR A 634 -53.14 40.26 7.19
C THR A 634 -54.62 40.19 6.76
N PHE A 635 -55.13 39.02 6.37
CA PHE A 635 -56.52 38.61 6.65
C PHE A 635 -56.59 37.10 6.99
N LEU A 636 -57.12 36.81 8.20
CA LEU A 636 -57.64 35.53 8.75
C LEU A 636 -59.05 35.25 8.16
N CYS A 637 -59.67 34.06 8.18
CA CYS A 637 -59.87 33.01 9.20
C CYS A 637 -59.94 31.60 8.53
N ASP A 638 -59.39 30.49 9.06
CA ASP A 638 -59.67 29.70 10.28
C ASP A 638 -60.75 28.61 10.07
N GLU A 639 -60.37 27.32 10.17
CA GLU A 639 -60.92 26.31 11.10
C GLU A 639 -60.03 25.03 11.16
N GLU A 640 -59.44 24.84 12.34
CA GLU A 640 -59.24 23.63 13.17
C GLU A 640 -58.59 22.34 12.61
N GLU A 641 -57.39 22.01 13.11
CA GLU A 641 -57.14 21.04 14.23
C GLU A 641 -55.61 20.98 14.54
N ASN A 642 -55.17 21.46 15.72
CA ASN A 642 -54.74 20.65 16.91
C ASN A 642 -53.32 20.02 16.76
N VAL A 643 -52.31 20.16 17.63
CA VAL A 643 -52.14 20.53 19.04
C VAL A 643 -50.66 20.93 19.27
N HIS A 644 -50.45 22.06 19.95
CA HIS A 644 -49.36 22.43 20.90
C HIS A 644 -47.88 22.18 20.54
N GLU A 645 -47.02 23.19 20.69
CA GLU A 645 -46.41 23.54 21.98
C GLU A 645 -45.70 24.90 21.99
N ASN A 646 -45.71 25.49 23.17
CA ASN A 646 -45.21 26.81 23.51
C ASN A 646 -43.69 26.80 23.75
N ILE A 647 -43.10 27.91 23.33
CA ILE A 647 -41.75 28.39 23.59
C ILE A 647 -41.61 28.86 25.06
N VAL A 648 -40.39 28.64 25.61
CA VAL A 648 -39.68 29.34 26.72
C VAL A 648 -40.01 28.87 28.15
N ARG A 649 -39.03 28.49 28.99
CA ARG A 649 -37.59 28.81 29.09
C ARG A 649 -36.90 27.76 29.98
N TYR A 650 -35.60 27.53 29.83
CA TYR A 650 -34.61 27.75 30.90
C TYR A 650 -33.20 27.74 30.29
N ASP A 651 -32.39 28.71 30.70
CA ASP A 651 -30.95 28.71 30.55
C ASP A 651 -30.38 27.47 31.26
N ASP A 652 -29.72 26.59 30.52
CA ASP A 652 -28.55 25.81 30.95
C ASP A 652 -28.11 24.87 29.82
N GLU A 653 -26.79 24.81 29.62
CA GLU A 653 -26.02 23.75 28.96
C GLU A 653 -26.28 23.38 27.48
N GLY A 654 -25.22 23.61 26.68
CA GLY A 654 -24.63 22.49 25.95
C GLY A 654 -24.96 22.33 24.46
N GLY A 655 -24.00 22.75 23.62
CA GLY A 655 -23.36 21.82 22.68
C GLY A 655 -23.99 21.61 21.29
N GLY A 656 -23.23 22.00 20.26
CA GLY A 656 -22.98 21.12 19.12
C GLY A 656 -23.65 21.47 17.80
N GLU A 657 -22.91 22.14 16.92
CA GLU A 657 -23.00 22.20 15.45
C GLU A 657 -21.70 22.95 15.05
N GLU A 658 -20.79 22.51 14.18
CA GLU A 658 -20.91 21.81 12.91
C GLU A 658 -19.58 21.10 12.54
N ASP A 659 -19.72 19.86 12.07
CA ASP A 659 -19.24 19.25 10.81
C ASP A 659 -18.74 20.22 9.71
N THR A 660 -18.06 19.91 8.60
CA THR A 660 -17.29 18.80 8.00
C THR A 660 -16.66 19.42 6.74
N GLU A 661 -15.76 18.67 6.11
CA GLU A 661 -14.97 18.99 4.92
C GLU A 661 -15.78 19.37 3.67
N ALA A 662 -15.19 20.19 2.79
CA ALA A 662 -15.49 20.15 1.35
C ALA A 662 -14.35 20.78 0.52
N PHE A 663 -13.66 19.94 -0.26
CA PHE A 663 -13.09 20.33 -1.56
C PHE A 663 -14.00 19.70 -2.63
N ASP A 664 -14.44 20.48 -3.62
CA ASP A 664 -14.66 19.95 -4.97
C ASP A 664 -14.43 21.02 -6.04
N ILE A 665 -13.97 20.50 -7.18
CA ILE A 665 -13.30 21.12 -8.30
C ILE A 665 -14.36 21.40 -9.37
N ALA A 666 -14.67 22.67 -9.59
CA ALA A 666 -15.30 23.12 -10.82
C ALA A 666 -14.77 24.50 -11.20
N ALA A 667 -13.58 24.51 -11.80
CA ALA A 667 -13.20 25.60 -12.66
C ALA A 667 -14.02 25.54 -13.96
N MET A 668 -14.36 26.73 -14.46
CA MET A 668 -14.78 27.07 -15.83
C MET A 668 -16.29 27.13 -16.10
N TRP A 669 -16.83 28.35 -16.05
CA TRP A 669 -17.35 28.97 -17.28
C TRP A 669 -17.29 30.51 -17.26
N ASN A 670 -17.02 31.05 -18.44
CA ASN A 670 -16.59 32.40 -18.83
C ASN A 670 -17.82 33.25 -19.26
N PRO A 671 -17.71 34.37 -20.01
CA PRO A 671 -17.08 35.69 -19.84
C PRO A 671 -18.13 36.85 -19.78
N ARG A 672 -17.77 38.05 -19.29
CA ARG A 672 -18.03 39.38 -19.94
C ARG A 672 -17.80 40.59 -19.01
N GLU A 673 -17.11 41.58 -19.58
CA GLU A 673 -17.24 43.04 -19.41
C GLU A 673 -16.94 43.63 -18.01
N ALA A 674 -15.78 44.25 -17.76
CA ALA A 674 -15.17 45.48 -18.31
C ALA A 674 -15.75 46.82 -17.78
N HIS A 675 -14.82 47.69 -17.35
CA HIS A 675 -14.93 49.15 -17.09
C HIS A 675 -15.47 49.58 -15.70
N HIS A 676 -14.93 50.54 -14.93
CA HIS A 676 -13.92 51.61 -15.10
C HIS A 676 -13.47 52.19 -13.72
N HIS A 677 -12.15 52.36 -13.50
CA HIS A 677 -11.44 53.53 -12.90
C HIS A 677 -11.67 53.97 -11.41
N PRO A 678 -10.78 54.79 -10.77
CA PRO A 678 -9.53 54.33 -10.14
C PRO A 678 -9.28 54.91 -8.70
N GLY A 679 -8.34 54.31 -7.96
CA GLY A 679 -7.52 55.05 -6.98
C GLY A 679 -7.67 54.70 -5.49
N LYS A 680 -6.77 53.83 -5.00
CA LYS A 680 -5.84 54.11 -3.88
C LYS A 680 -4.88 52.94 -3.67
N MET A 681 -3.59 53.27 -3.57
CA MET A 681 -2.46 52.38 -3.44
C MET A 681 -2.46 51.61 -2.12
N ARG A 682 -2.04 50.34 -2.18
CA ARG A 682 -1.14 49.75 -1.19
C ARG A 682 -0.08 48.89 -1.90
N GLN A 683 1.12 49.43 -1.93
CA GLN A 683 2.43 48.76 -2.03
C GLN A 683 2.57 47.74 -0.87
N ASP A 684 3.21 46.57 -0.94
CA ASP A 684 4.23 46.02 -1.85
C ASP A 684 4.09 44.49 -1.90
N MET A 685 4.32 43.89 -3.07
CA MET A 685 5.35 42.85 -3.31
C MET A 685 5.24 42.44 -4.78
N LEU A 686 6.21 42.89 -5.58
CA LEU A 686 6.46 42.36 -6.91
C LEU A 686 7.54 41.26 -6.83
N PRO A 687 7.48 40.25 -7.73
CA PRO A 687 8.41 39.14 -7.80
C PRO A 687 9.55 39.40 -8.80
N GLU A 688 10.73 38.86 -8.53
CA GLU A 688 11.81 38.61 -9.52
C GLU A 688 12.43 37.25 -9.15
N ILE A 689 12.14 36.17 -9.90
CA ILE A 689 12.71 35.75 -11.19
C ILE A 689 14.07 35.03 -11.05
N GLU A 690 14.08 33.80 -11.57
CA GLU A 690 15.19 33.01 -12.13
C GLU A 690 16.37 32.56 -11.24
N SER A 691 16.49 31.24 -11.07
CA SER A 691 17.61 30.47 -11.66
C SER A 691 17.52 28.98 -11.28
N LEU A 692 16.79 28.19 -12.06
CA LEU A 692 16.96 26.74 -12.11
C LEU A 692 17.87 26.42 -13.29
N SER A 693 19.14 26.14 -13.00
CA SER A 693 20.04 25.47 -13.93
C SER A 693 20.32 24.04 -13.47
N ARG A 694 19.65 23.10 -14.16
CA ARG A 694 20.11 21.79 -14.63
C ARG A 694 21.29 21.16 -13.87
N TYR A 695 21.06 19.97 -13.32
CA TYR A 695 22.08 18.92 -13.36
C TYR A 695 21.50 17.61 -13.91
N VAL A 696 22.30 17.01 -14.79
CA VAL A 696 22.04 15.85 -15.67
C VAL A 696 22.34 14.56 -14.89
N PRO A 697 21.63 13.45 -15.13
CA PRO A 697 21.98 12.16 -14.55
C PRO A 697 23.23 11.60 -15.24
N GLN A 698 24.23 11.16 -14.49
CA GLN A 698 25.36 10.43 -15.06
C GLN A 698 25.65 9.13 -14.30
N ALA A 699 25.96 8.13 -15.12
CA ALA A 699 25.96 6.70 -14.84
C ALA A 699 27.18 6.19 -14.07
N CYS A 700 27.03 4.94 -13.62
CA CYS A 700 28.02 4.05 -13.04
C CYS A 700 29.41 4.10 -13.71
N VAL A 701 30.46 4.14 -12.88
CA VAL A 701 31.75 3.49 -13.17
C VAL A 701 32.22 2.73 -11.92
N LEU A 702 32.40 1.43 -12.10
CA LEU A 702 32.97 0.47 -11.16
C LEU A 702 34.47 0.73 -10.92
N GLY A 703 34.93 0.48 -9.69
CA GLY A 703 36.36 0.52 -9.38
C GLY A 703 36.75 -0.03 -8.00
N GLY A 704 36.56 -1.33 -7.78
CA GLY A 704 37.51 -2.17 -7.03
C GLY A 704 37.43 -2.23 -5.50
N GLY A 705 36.96 -3.37 -4.98
CA GLY A 705 37.39 -3.91 -3.68
C GLY A 705 36.26 -4.20 -2.69
N GLY A 706 35.76 -5.45 -2.72
CA GLY A 706 35.05 -6.17 -1.64
C GLY A 706 34.23 -5.34 -0.64
N GLY A 707 32.98 -5.04 -1.01
CA GLY A 707 32.01 -4.41 -0.11
C GLY A 707 30.93 -5.39 0.32
N ASP A 708 30.94 -5.72 1.60
CA ASP A 708 29.89 -6.42 2.32
C ASP A 708 28.62 -5.55 2.30
N SER A 709 27.51 -6.06 1.75
CA SER A 709 26.26 -5.33 1.58
C SER A 709 25.44 -5.29 2.87
N SER A 710 26.04 -4.86 3.97
CA SER A 710 25.38 -4.74 5.25
C SER A 710 25.07 -3.28 5.58
N VAL A 711 23.89 -3.04 6.16
CA VAL A 711 23.45 -1.74 6.69
C VAL A 711 24.50 -1.14 7.65
N HIS A 712 25.28 -2.00 8.30
CA HIS A 712 26.39 -1.63 9.17
C HIS A 712 27.48 -0.82 8.44
N GLY A 713 27.82 -1.17 7.20
CA GLY A 713 28.80 -0.44 6.39
C GLY A 713 28.31 0.94 5.95
N TYR A 714 27.01 1.08 5.66
CA TYR A 714 26.40 2.36 5.31
C TYR A 714 26.36 3.33 6.50
N VAL A 715 26.07 2.81 7.70
CA VAL A 715 26.05 3.61 8.93
C VAL A 715 27.45 4.09 9.31
N LEU A 716 28.48 3.24 9.19
CA LEU A 716 29.86 3.65 9.43
C LEU A 716 30.34 4.70 8.43
N ALA A 717 29.95 4.59 7.16
CA ALA A 717 30.29 5.57 6.12
C ALA A 717 29.66 6.94 6.41
N LYS A 718 28.42 6.99 6.92
CA LYS A 718 27.75 8.25 7.31
C LYS A 718 28.30 8.85 8.60
N LEU A 719 28.74 8.02 9.54
CA LEU A 719 29.44 8.47 10.75
C LEU A 719 30.77 9.16 10.39
N LEU A 720 31.54 8.55 9.50
CA LEU A 720 32.83 9.09 9.05
C LEU A 720 32.68 10.40 8.24
N GLU A 721 31.56 10.54 7.51
CA GLU A 721 31.23 11.76 6.75
C GLU A 721 30.88 12.94 7.68
N ALA A 722 30.26 12.67 8.84
CA ALA A 722 29.92 13.67 9.84
C ALA A 722 31.14 14.10 10.69
N ASP A 723 32.03 13.15 11.02
CA ASP A 723 33.25 13.43 11.80
C ASP A 723 34.31 14.24 11.02
N LEU A 724 34.19 14.30 9.69
CA LEU A 724 35.10 15.04 8.80
C LEU A 724 34.55 16.41 8.37
N ASP A 725 33.37 16.82 8.86
CA ASP A 725 32.77 18.11 8.54
C ASP A 725 33.42 19.27 9.32
N LEU A 726 34.33 19.97 8.64
CA LEU A 726 35.05 21.16 9.14
C LEU A 726 34.14 22.37 9.41
N CYS A 727 32.86 22.31 9.03
CA CYS A 727 31.88 23.39 9.23
C CYS A 727 30.82 23.06 10.29
N ALA A 728 30.89 21.91 10.96
CA ALA A 728 29.99 21.59 12.06
C ALA A 728 30.32 22.47 13.31
N PRO A 729 29.31 23.13 13.92
CA PRO A 729 29.57 24.00 15.06
C PRO A 729 29.96 23.19 16.31
N PRO A 730 30.92 23.67 17.13
CA PRO A 730 31.37 22.97 18.32
C PRO A 730 30.38 23.17 19.48
N TYR A 731 30.07 22.11 20.22
CA TYR A 731 29.30 22.20 21.46
C TYR A 731 30.18 22.76 22.60
N ASP A 732 29.62 23.69 23.36
CA ASP A 732 30.03 23.93 24.74
C ASP A 732 28.82 24.17 25.66
N SER A 733 29.11 24.05 26.94
CA SER A 733 28.30 23.66 28.08
C SER A 733 27.95 24.83 29.00
N LEU A 734 27.07 24.55 29.98
CA LEU A 734 26.74 25.28 31.24
C LEU A 734 25.59 26.33 31.26
N GLN A 735 24.47 25.85 31.82
CA GLN A 735 23.56 26.40 32.84
C GLN A 735 23.35 27.92 33.02
N THR A 736 22.07 28.31 32.97
CA THR A 736 21.44 29.24 33.93
C THR A 736 20.06 28.68 34.34
N TYR A 737 19.87 28.39 35.62
CA TYR A 737 18.56 28.17 36.22
C TYR A 737 17.99 29.50 36.74
N ALA A 738 16.71 29.75 36.49
CA ALA A 738 15.80 30.29 37.51
C ALA A 738 14.32 30.15 37.09
N TYR A 739 13.59 29.43 37.94
CA TYR A 739 12.15 29.58 38.24
C TYR A 739 11.14 28.88 37.34
N GLU A 740 10.99 27.56 37.51
CA GLU A 740 9.73 26.86 37.25
C GLU A 740 8.98 26.65 38.56
N GLY A 741 7.70 27.03 38.54
CA GLY A 741 6.78 26.93 39.66
C GLY A 741 6.50 25.48 40.06
N GLU A 742 5.98 25.34 41.27
CA GLU A 742 5.65 24.05 41.88
C GLU A 742 4.50 23.33 41.18
N GLY A 743 4.68 22.02 41.00
CA GLY A 743 3.62 21.05 41.26
C GLY A 743 2.77 20.61 40.07
N SER A 744 3.21 19.54 39.40
CA SER A 744 2.29 18.58 38.79
C SER A 744 2.76 17.16 39.13
N VAL A 745 1.84 16.33 39.63
CA VAL A 745 2.10 15.08 40.37
C VAL A 745 1.96 13.84 39.48
N ALA A 746 2.30 13.93 38.18
CA ALA A 746 2.20 12.80 37.26
C ALA A 746 3.59 12.45 36.72
N GLU A 747 4.07 11.25 37.09
CA GLU A 747 5.35 10.69 36.67
C GLU A 747 5.40 10.43 35.15
N SER A 748 6.60 10.58 34.59
CA SER A 748 6.92 10.39 33.18
C SER A 748 6.99 8.89 32.82
N LEU A 749 6.30 8.51 31.74
CA LEU A 749 6.30 7.16 31.16
C LEU A 749 7.67 6.84 30.56
N SER A 750 8.53 6.17 31.32
CA SER A 750 9.77 5.56 30.83
C SER A 750 10.11 4.29 31.61
N SER A 751 9.18 3.34 31.63
CA SER A 751 9.46 1.94 32.00
C SER A 751 8.25 1.05 31.67
N LEU A 752 8.22 0.46 30.48
CA LEU A 752 7.37 -0.70 30.21
C LEU A 752 8.26 -1.88 29.81
N GLN A 753 8.68 -2.58 30.86
CA GLN A 753 9.20 -3.93 30.80
C GLN A 753 8.00 -4.87 30.70
N SER A 754 7.98 -5.72 29.69
CA SER A 754 6.89 -6.65 29.38
C SER A 754 6.65 -7.64 30.52
N GLY A 755 5.50 -7.54 31.18
CA GLY A 755 4.98 -8.52 32.13
C GLY A 755 3.95 -9.43 31.46
N THR A 756 4.08 -10.73 31.67
CA THR A 756 3.23 -11.80 31.14
C THR A 756 2.07 -12.10 32.11
N SER A 757 0.92 -11.43 31.97
CA SER A 757 -0.37 -11.91 32.49
C SER A 757 -1.52 -11.10 31.89
N ASN A 758 -2.57 -11.79 31.44
CA ASN A 758 -3.65 -11.26 30.62
C ASN A 758 -4.79 -10.62 31.43
N THR A 759 -4.46 -9.88 32.49
CA THR A 759 -5.42 -9.16 33.34
C THR A 759 -4.77 -7.86 33.80
N ASP A 760 -5.52 -6.77 33.64
CA ASP A 760 -5.22 -5.39 34.07
C ASP A 760 -4.58 -4.50 33.00
N HIS A 761 -5.38 -4.18 31.97
CA HIS A 761 -5.25 -2.92 31.26
C HIS A 761 -6.42 -2.02 31.67
N GLU A 762 -6.18 -1.18 32.67
CA GLU A 762 -7.12 -0.15 33.12
C GLU A 762 -6.92 1.08 32.23
N TYR A 763 -7.85 1.30 31.30
CA TYR A 763 -7.78 2.39 30.30
C TYR A 763 -8.49 3.67 30.76
N ASP A 764 -8.90 3.73 32.02
CA ASP A 764 -9.71 4.82 32.58
C ASP A 764 -9.00 6.19 32.51
N TYR A 765 -7.67 6.20 32.51
CA TYR A 765 -6.87 7.42 32.38
C TYR A 765 -6.99 8.10 31.00
N LEU A 766 -7.50 7.41 29.97
CA LEU A 766 -7.71 8.00 28.65
C LEU A 766 -8.85 9.04 28.64
N ASN A 767 -9.74 9.01 29.63
CA ASN A 767 -10.78 10.03 29.80
C ASN A 767 -10.21 11.39 30.27
N ASP A 768 -9.04 11.40 30.91
CA ASP A 768 -8.43 12.61 31.48
C ASP A 768 -7.58 13.39 30.46
N TRP A 769 -7.38 12.85 29.25
CA TRP A 769 -6.48 13.41 28.22
C TRP A 769 -7.16 14.44 27.30
N GLY A 770 -8.41 14.78 27.59
CA GLY A 770 -9.18 15.82 26.93
C GLY A 770 -10.00 15.36 25.72
N PRO A 771 -10.86 16.23 25.18
CA PRO A 771 -11.99 15.85 24.32
C PRO A 771 -11.60 15.27 22.95
N ARG A 772 -10.35 15.43 22.51
CA ARG A 772 -9.85 14.90 21.23
C ARG A 772 -9.58 13.39 21.25
N PHE A 773 -9.50 12.78 22.44
CA PHE A 773 -9.21 11.35 22.61
C PHE A 773 -10.45 10.53 23.03
N ARG A 774 -11.63 11.16 23.08
CA ARG A 774 -12.90 10.53 23.49
C ARG A 774 -13.26 9.30 22.66
N LYS A 775 -13.05 9.34 21.34
CA LYS A 775 -13.32 8.21 20.43
C LYS A 775 -12.41 6.99 20.68
N LEU A 776 -11.25 7.22 21.29
CA LEU A 776 -10.27 6.20 21.65
C LEU A 776 -10.60 5.61 23.04
N ALA A 777 -11.06 6.44 23.97
CA ALA A 777 -11.62 5.99 25.24
C ALA A 777 -12.91 5.15 25.06
N GLU A 778 -13.77 5.52 24.11
CA GLU A 778 -15.00 4.75 23.78
C GLU A 778 -14.73 3.40 23.10
N MET A 779 -13.60 3.26 22.39
CA MET A 779 -13.26 2.03 21.66
C MET A 779 -12.60 0.97 22.55
N TYR A 780 -11.94 1.39 23.63
CA TYR A 780 -11.20 0.51 24.54
C TYR A 780 -11.76 0.50 25.99
N GLY A 781 -12.66 1.43 26.33
CA GLY A 781 -13.37 1.48 27.61
C GLY A 781 -14.62 0.58 27.58
N VAL A 782 -14.53 -0.57 28.23
CA VAL A 782 -15.63 -1.54 28.35
C VAL A 782 -16.74 -0.94 29.23
N LEU A 783 -17.93 -0.68 28.65
CA LEU A 783 -19.15 -0.44 29.43
C LEU A 783 -19.67 -1.78 29.98
N GLU A 784 -19.69 -1.89 31.30
CA GLU A 784 -20.25 -3.02 32.05
C GLU A 784 -21.73 -3.26 31.72
N ALA A 785 -22.06 -4.55 31.65
CA ALA A 785 -23.41 -5.07 31.53
C ALA A 785 -24.26 -4.80 32.79
N ASN A 786 -25.49 -4.29 32.60
CA ASN A 786 -26.71 -4.77 33.27
C ASN A 786 -27.94 -3.91 32.90
N SER A 787 -28.81 -4.40 32.03
CA SER A 787 -30.26 -4.11 32.00
C SER A 787 -31.02 -5.21 31.23
N PRO A 788 -32.16 -5.73 31.75
CA PRO A 788 -32.84 -6.94 31.26
C PRO A 788 -33.83 -6.66 30.10
N PRO A 789 -34.41 -7.71 29.46
CA PRO A 789 -34.82 -7.69 28.05
C PRO A 789 -36.22 -7.14 27.86
N LEU A 790 -36.55 -6.65 26.65
CA LEU A 790 -37.93 -6.49 26.18
C LEU A 790 -37.94 -6.33 24.64
N TRP A 791 -38.49 -7.37 23.99
CA TRP A 791 -38.93 -7.55 22.58
C TRP A 791 -37.88 -7.92 21.53
#